data_AF-A0A0U1M155-F1
#
_entry.id   AF-A0A0U1M155-F1
#
_cell.length_a   1.000
_cell.length_b   1.000
_cell.length_c   1.000
_cell.angle_alpha   90.00
_cell.angle_beta   90.00
_cell.angle_gamma   90.00
#
_symmetry.space_group_name_H-M   'P 1'
#
loop_
_entity.id
_entity.type
_entity.pdbx_description
1 polymer ?
#
loop_
_entity_poly.entity_id
_entity_poly.type
_entity_poly.pdbx_seq_one_letter_code
_entity_poly.pdbx_strand_id
1 'polypeptide(L)'
;MLAESLPQLRFLSTNEQEIKNFHFFRAITASELSGPFDFGFWTGEILQYTHVDPALWHATAALGAMHRQFITDNSWSYSWHPEVDHHVRFVLLQFNKSIANLKKIFSKGPLNEHDKIIVLTLCILFTCLCSLQGKKSQAFMHISNGMKLIQEWAFLSKGGSRVAIDMLLLMFTQLDSQGHYIRRRLGLKPAEHIDKYCITLPSFPLQPFATCIQAYVELERIINQLIQLDARQTYTSSAPQLVVTKQKEDYVPVFNAWETRFKGYLATTTESIHENSITLLRIRQSFANTLFNHPSKGELGYDEFVDQYTMIVYLAERILESKSLLADYKERHVYSTEFQRRPGQLDFSLSVVIAEPLLFTAMHCRKPSLRHKALWLLKMYPRREGIFDGVLATKLVEDYIIFEEKSCRHSRTRIPAYMGDGAPLNKDLVMCTTTGRWICQNHRINIRMATVIIGGGIIGTSIAYHLSNSRFASKEAGVHVIDSSSQLYSGASGYAGGFLARDWFEPAVDELGALSFDLHRQLAEKHDGARKWGFMQGTAWSLDGDLPERRAEATRSREKDASANEGPGWLTTGPVESISDQGVAQVDPLRLCHFLHEATVSQGVTWHYPAQPIDVVSDPATLLIRSVKVLNSETQTEYSISCRNIVICAGPWTSLVYKSLFPSATPPAVSALAGYSLVLRSPRYSLEDEQDRYHGKSHAVFTTTDSRGGFSPEMFSRQGAEIYISGLNDSNLPLPTRAEGSKVMIDRRKIDRLKETAVRFMGKSAHRVNQDDLEVLREGLCFRPISVTGRPIISRVNDEDLGGRIKPDRSAVGRDIGGVFVATGHGPWGISHSLGTGQVVADLVDGVEPTADIIGLSM
;
A
#
# COMPACT_ATOMS: atom_id res chain seq x y z
N MET A 1 -71.67 3.70 32.80
CA MET A 1 -71.79 3.40 31.36
C MET A 1 -71.81 4.70 30.60
N LEU A 2 -70.65 5.16 30.13
CA LEU A 2 -70.45 6.24 29.14
C LEU A 2 -68.94 6.26 28.87
N ALA A 3 -68.50 5.41 27.95
CA ALA A 3 -67.18 5.46 27.34
C ALA A 3 -67.42 5.54 25.84
N GLU A 4 -67.87 6.71 25.39
CA GLU A 4 -68.01 7.04 23.98
C GLU A 4 -66.64 7.40 23.39
N SER A 5 -66.24 6.59 22.41
CA SER A 5 -65.46 6.94 21.22
C SER A 5 -64.18 7.78 21.39
N LEU A 6 -63.06 7.10 21.67
CA LEU A 6 -61.80 7.45 21.00
C LEU A 6 -61.83 6.81 19.60
N PRO A 7 -61.58 7.54 18.51
CA PRO A 7 -61.50 6.93 17.18
C PRO A 7 -60.37 5.91 17.18
N GLN A 8 -60.69 4.63 16.97
CA GLN A 8 -59.68 3.60 16.72
C GLN A 8 -58.93 3.99 15.43
N LEU A 9 -57.69 4.45 15.56
CA LEU A 9 -56.77 4.66 14.44
C LEU A 9 -56.67 3.35 13.64
N ARG A 10 -57.40 3.24 12.53
CA ARG A 10 -57.32 2.08 11.63
C ARG A 10 -55.96 2.12 10.92
N PHE A 11 -55.18 1.05 11.06
CA PHE A 11 -53.97 0.86 10.24
C PHE A 11 -54.34 0.67 8.77
N LEU A 12 -53.45 1.09 7.86
CA LEU A 12 -53.65 0.92 6.41
C LEU A 12 -53.59 -0.55 5.96
N SER A 13 -53.14 -1.45 6.83
CA SER A 13 -52.96 -2.87 6.56
C SER A 13 -53.56 -3.72 7.67
N THR A 14 -54.11 -4.87 7.31
CA THR A 14 -54.54 -5.94 8.23
C THR A 14 -53.48 -7.04 8.37
N ASN A 15 -52.33 -6.90 7.69
CA ASN A 15 -51.25 -7.88 7.77
C ASN A 15 -50.50 -7.75 9.10
N GLU A 16 -50.57 -8.78 9.95
CA GLU A 16 -49.94 -8.79 11.27
C GLU A 16 -48.42 -8.55 11.24
N GLN A 17 -47.73 -9.06 10.22
CA GLN A 17 -46.28 -8.88 10.09
C GLN A 17 -45.92 -7.42 9.73
N GLU A 18 -46.73 -6.75 8.91
CA GLU A 18 -46.58 -5.31 8.62
C GLU A 18 -46.84 -4.48 9.88
N ILE A 19 -47.93 -4.75 10.61
CA ILE A 19 -48.30 -4.05 11.84
C ILE A 19 -47.22 -4.23 12.92
N LYS A 20 -46.71 -5.45 13.13
CA LYS A 20 -45.65 -5.74 14.11
C LYS A 20 -44.37 -4.96 13.83
N ASN A 21 -43.94 -4.89 12.57
CA ASN A 21 -42.72 -4.17 12.21
C ASN A 21 -42.93 -2.65 12.19
N PHE A 22 -44.12 -2.16 11.86
CA PHE A 22 -44.49 -0.77 12.03
C PHE A 22 -44.51 -0.36 13.51
N HIS A 23 -45.03 -1.21 14.41
CA HIS A 23 -44.96 -0.95 15.84
C HIS A 23 -43.53 -0.85 16.34
N PHE A 24 -42.63 -1.71 15.87
CA PHE A 24 -41.21 -1.59 16.16
C PHE A 24 -40.64 -0.27 15.63
N PHE A 25 -41.01 0.12 14.40
CA PHE A 25 -40.61 1.41 13.85
C PHE A 25 -41.08 2.56 14.75
N ARG A 26 -42.35 2.58 15.13
CA ARG A 26 -42.94 3.62 15.98
C ARG A 26 -42.30 3.69 17.36
N ALA A 27 -42.07 2.54 18.00
CA ALA A 27 -41.59 2.46 19.37
C ALA A 27 -40.08 2.69 19.50
N ILE A 28 -39.30 2.32 18.49
CA ILE A 28 -37.83 2.31 18.57
C ILE A 28 -37.24 3.11 17.41
N THR A 29 -37.45 2.67 16.16
CA THR A 29 -36.75 3.26 15.01
C THR A 29 -36.99 4.76 14.86
N ALA A 30 -38.23 5.24 15.00
CA ALA A 30 -38.57 6.65 14.87
C ALA A 30 -37.75 7.51 15.83
N SER A 31 -37.61 7.09 17.10
CA SER A 31 -36.80 7.81 18.09
C SER A 31 -35.29 7.83 17.76
N GLU A 32 -34.78 6.77 17.12
CA GLU A 32 -33.38 6.71 16.67
C GLU A 32 -33.14 7.51 15.38
N LEU A 33 -34.18 7.73 14.56
CA LEU A 33 -34.15 8.65 13.41
C LEU A 33 -34.24 10.11 13.87
N SER A 34 -35.04 10.38 14.91
CA SER A 34 -35.25 11.71 15.50
C SER A 34 -33.95 12.38 15.93
N GLY A 35 -33.13 11.69 16.72
CA GLY A 35 -32.02 12.34 17.40
C GLY A 35 -32.46 13.54 18.27
N PRO A 36 -31.52 14.36 18.75
CA PRO A 36 -31.79 15.42 19.73
C PRO A 36 -32.28 16.75 19.10
N PHE A 37 -32.49 16.78 17.79
CA PHE A 37 -32.99 17.94 17.04
C PHE A 37 -34.32 17.64 16.33
N ASP A 38 -35.00 16.54 16.67
CA ASP A 38 -36.34 16.26 16.14
C ASP A 38 -37.39 17.05 16.91
N PHE A 39 -37.87 18.12 16.30
CA PHE A 39 -38.99 18.91 16.79
C PHE A 39 -40.33 18.31 16.34
N GLY A 40 -40.48 16.99 16.50
CA GLY A 40 -41.71 16.24 16.20
C GLY A 40 -41.89 15.80 14.74
N PHE A 41 -40.85 15.87 13.90
CA PHE A 41 -40.93 15.43 12.51
C PHE A 41 -41.05 13.90 12.42
N TRP A 42 -40.11 13.14 12.98
CA TRP A 42 -40.13 11.68 12.94
C TRP A 42 -41.12 11.07 13.92
N THR A 43 -41.21 11.63 15.12
CA THR A 43 -42.04 11.11 16.22
C THR A 43 -43.49 11.62 16.23
N GLY A 44 -43.82 12.56 15.33
CA GLY A 44 -45.17 13.10 15.18
C GLY A 44 -45.64 13.06 13.73
N GLU A 45 -45.12 13.98 12.92
CA GLU A 45 -45.60 14.25 11.54
C GLU A 45 -45.51 13.01 10.64
N ILE A 46 -44.34 12.36 10.56
CA ILE A 46 -44.16 11.17 9.71
C ILE A 46 -45.02 9.99 10.19
N LEU A 47 -45.19 9.81 11.50
CA LEU A 47 -46.09 8.77 12.01
C LEU A 47 -47.54 9.05 11.62
N GLN A 48 -48.00 10.29 11.68
CA GLN A 48 -49.33 10.66 11.19
C GLN A 48 -49.47 10.38 9.68
N TYR A 49 -48.46 10.72 8.89
CA TYR A 49 -48.46 10.47 7.44
C TYR A 49 -48.49 8.97 7.10
N THR A 50 -47.89 8.11 7.90
CA THR A 50 -47.96 6.65 7.67
C THR A 50 -49.37 6.08 7.81
N HIS A 51 -50.31 6.79 8.45
CA HIS A 51 -51.71 6.38 8.52
C HIS A 51 -52.52 6.73 7.27
N VAL A 52 -52.00 7.60 6.41
CA VAL A 52 -52.71 8.09 5.20
C VAL A 52 -51.98 7.79 3.90
N ASP A 53 -50.66 7.62 3.95
CA ASP A 53 -49.82 7.34 2.78
C ASP A 53 -49.30 5.88 2.77
N PRO A 54 -49.75 5.04 1.81
CA PRO A 54 -49.30 3.65 1.72
C PRO A 54 -47.81 3.50 1.39
N ALA A 55 -47.18 4.47 0.72
CA ALA A 55 -45.76 4.37 0.38
C ALA A 55 -44.90 4.49 1.65
N LEU A 56 -45.21 5.44 2.53
CA LEU A 56 -44.58 5.59 3.84
C LEU A 56 -44.88 4.42 4.76
N TRP A 57 -46.11 3.89 4.77
CA TRP A 57 -46.46 2.69 5.55
C TRP A 57 -45.51 1.52 5.23
N HIS A 58 -45.37 1.18 3.95
CA HIS A 58 -44.51 0.07 3.56
C HIS A 58 -43.02 0.34 3.80
N ALA A 59 -42.55 1.58 3.58
CA ALA A 59 -41.15 1.93 3.84
C ALA A 59 -40.80 1.89 5.33
N THR A 60 -41.68 2.39 6.20
CA THR A 60 -41.47 2.37 7.66
C THR A 60 -41.56 0.95 8.22
N ALA A 61 -42.48 0.11 7.73
CA ALA A 61 -42.52 -1.31 8.08
C ALA A 61 -41.25 -2.06 7.63
N ALA A 62 -40.74 -1.78 6.42
CA ALA A 62 -39.50 -2.35 5.91
C ALA A 62 -38.30 -1.95 6.77
N LEU A 63 -38.17 -0.66 7.09
CA LEU A 63 -37.06 -0.15 7.91
C LEU A 63 -37.16 -0.62 9.36
N GLY A 64 -38.38 -0.71 9.91
CA GLY A 64 -38.63 -1.29 11.25
C GLY A 64 -38.15 -2.73 11.34
N ALA A 65 -38.48 -3.56 10.35
CA ALA A 65 -38.01 -4.95 10.27
C ALA A 65 -36.48 -5.02 10.16
N MET A 66 -35.88 -4.21 9.28
CA MET A 66 -34.45 -4.21 9.05
C MET A 66 -33.65 -3.72 10.27
N HIS A 67 -34.13 -2.66 10.93
CA HIS A 67 -33.50 -2.13 12.13
C HIS A 67 -33.58 -3.15 13.28
N ARG A 68 -34.74 -3.80 13.46
CA ARG A 68 -34.90 -4.87 14.44
C ARG A 68 -33.88 -5.98 14.22
N GLN A 69 -33.73 -6.45 12.98
CA GLN A 69 -32.74 -7.48 12.65
C GLN A 69 -31.31 -7.02 12.96
N PHE A 70 -30.96 -5.80 12.54
CA PHE A 70 -29.63 -5.23 12.77
C PHE A 70 -29.22 -5.22 14.25
N ILE A 71 -30.15 -4.88 15.15
CA ILE A 71 -29.85 -4.86 16.59
C ILE A 71 -29.91 -6.26 17.24
N THR A 72 -30.61 -7.24 16.65
CA THR A 72 -30.77 -8.58 17.24
C THR A 72 -29.72 -9.58 16.80
N ASP A 73 -29.28 -9.53 15.54
CA ASP A 73 -28.46 -10.59 14.94
C ASP A 73 -27.02 -10.56 15.47
N ASN A 74 -26.53 -9.38 15.89
CA ASN A 74 -25.16 -9.12 16.41
C ASN A 74 -24.02 -9.70 15.54
N SER A 75 -24.35 -10.19 14.34
CA SER A 75 -23.49 -10.88 13.41
C SER A 75 -23.10 -9.90 12.31
N TRP A 76 -21.80 -9.84 12.02
CA TRP A 76 -21.18 -8.84 11.13
C TRP A 76 -21.31 -9.22 9.65
N SER A 77 -22.04 -10.29 9.38
CA SER A 77 -22.11 -10.94 8.08
C SER A 77 -23.12 -10.21 7.21
N TYR A 78 -22.63 -9.46 6.22
CA TYR A 78 -23.46 -8.85 5.16
C TYR A 78 -24.00 -9.88 4.15
N SER A 79 -24.08 -11.15 4.51
CA SER A 79 -24.49 -12.24 3.63
C SER A 79 -26.01 -12.34 3.54
N TRP A 80 -26.62 -11.41 2.81
CA TRP A 80 -28.06 -11.34 2.58
C TRP A 80 -28.46 -12.24 1.41
N HIS A 81 -28.85 -13.49 1.68
CA HIS A 81 -29.40 -14.40 0.67
C HIS A 81 -30.94 -14.40 0.72
N PRO A 82 -31.64 -13.65 -0.16
CA PRO A 82 -33.10 -13.57 -0.15
C PRO A 82 -33.81 -14.89 -0.45
N GLU A 83 -33.09 -15.87 -1.00
CA GLU A 83 -33.59 -17.23 -1.28
C GLU A 83 -33.65 -18.10 -0.02
N VAL A 84 -32.91 -17.73 1.05
CA VAL A 84 -32.76 -18.53 2.28
C VAL A 84 -33.37 -17.81 3.49
N ASP A 85 -33.40 -16.47 3.49
CA ASP A 85 -33.91 -15.67 4.63
C ASP A 85 -35.29 -15.03 4.36
N HIS A 86 -36.29 -15.53 5.08
CA HIS A 86 -37.66 -15.02 5.07
C HIS A 86 -37.79 -13.54 5.51
N HIS A 87 -36.90 -13.03 6.37
CA HIS A 87 -36.87 -11.63 6.79
C HIS A 87 -36.41 -10.71 5.65
N VAL A 88 -35.36 -11.09 4.94
CA VAL A 88 -34.86 -10.35 3.76
C VAL A 88 -35.94 -10.28 2.68
N ARG A 89 -36.65 -11.38 2.46
CA ARG A 89 -37.77 -11.43 1.51
C ARG A 89 -38.90 -10.47 1.92
N PHE A 90 -39.27 -10.42 3.21
CA PHE A 90 -40.27 -9.47 3.70
C PHE A 90 -39.85 -8.01 3.46
N VAL A 91 -38.61 -7.65 3.83
CA VAL A 91 -38.08 -6.29 3.64
C VAL A 91 -38.11 -5.88 2.17
N LEU A 92 -37.67 -6.75 1.26
CA LEU A 92 -37.69 -6.49 -0.19
C LEU A 92 -39.11 -6.33 -0.74
N LEU A 93 -40.06 -7.15 -0.28
CA LEU A 93 -41.47 -7.04 -0.68
C LEU A 93 -42.05 -5.68 -0.25
N GLN A 94 -41.83 -5.28 1.00
CA GLN A 94 -42.31 -3.99 1.50
C GLN A 94 -41.63 -2.80 0.79
N PHE A 95 -40.33 -2.90 0.52
CA PHE A 95 -39.60 -1.92 -0.28
C PHE A 95 -40.23 -1.75 -1.68
N ASN A 96 -40.54 -2.84 -2.37
CA ASN A 96 -41.18 -2.82 -3.68
C ASN A 96 -42.61 -2.28 -3.63
N LYS A 97 -43.39 -2.64 -2.60
CA LYS A 97 -44.74 -2.07 -2.38
C LYS A 97 -44.68 -0.56 -2.15
N SER A 98 -43.67 -0.07 -1.43
CA SER A 98 -43.45 1.36 -1.23
C SER A 98 -43.18 2.07 -2.56
N ILE A 99 -42.27 1.53 -3.39
CA ILE A 99 -41.99 2.06 -4.74
C ILE A 99 -43.25 2.04 -5.63
N ALA A 100 -44.03 0.96 -5.60
CA ALA A 100 -45.25 0.86 -6.39
C ALA A 100 -46.28 1.93 -6.01
N ASN A 101 -46.42 2.25 -4.72
CA ASN A 101 -47.30 3.33 -4.28
C ASN A 101 -46.72 4.71 -4.54
N LEU A 102 -45.40 4.90 -4.43
CA LEU A 102 -44.72 6.14 -4.83
C LEU A 102 -44.95 6.46 -6.31
N LYS A 103 -44.93 5.46 -7.20
CA LYS A 103 -45.29 5.65 -8.63
C LYS A 103 -46.71 6.19 -8.81
N LYS A 104 -47.65 5.81 -7.93
CA LYS A 104 -49.01 6.35 -7.96
C LYS A 104 -49.05 7.83 -7.57
N ILE A 105 -48.20 8.28 -6.64
CA ILE A 105 -48.08 9.71 -6.28
C ILE A 105 -47.68 10.51 -7.54
N PHE A 106 -46.64 10.06 -8.26
CA PHE A 106 -46.20 10.72 -9.49
C PHE A 106 -47.24 10.69 -10.63
N SER A 107 -48.17 9.74 -10.62
CA SER A 107 -49.24 9.66 -11.64
C SER A 107 -50.39 10.66 -11.44
N LYS A 108 -50.47 11.33 -10.27
CA LYS A 108 -51.59 12.23 -9.92
C LYS A 108 -51.45 13.66 -10.46
N GLY A 109 -50.33 14.00 -11.11
CA GLY A 109 -50.05 15.34 -11.63
C GLY A 109 -48.92 16.06 -10.88
N PRO A 110 -48.83 17.40 -10.92
CA PRO A 110 -47.76 18.14 -10.27
C PRO A 110 -47.80 17.97 -8.75
N LEU A 111 -46.65 17.65 -8.17
CA LEU A 111 -46.53 17.36 -6.74
C LEU A 111 -46.78 18.61 -5.89
N ASN A 112 -47.68 18.49 -4.91
CA ASN A 112 -47.84 19.51 -3.88
C ASN A 112 -46.67 19.43 -2.86
N GLU A 113 -46.65 20.33 -1.88
CA GLU A 113 -45.56 20.37 -0.90
C GLU A 113 -45.52 19.11 -0.01
N HIS A 114 -46.68 18.58 0.38
CA HIS A 114 -46.80 17.37 1.17
C HIS A 114 -46.27 16.14 0.41
N ASP A 115 -46.62 15.99 -0.87
CA ASP A 115 -46.10 14.93 -1.73
C ASP A 115 -44.56 14.98 -1.82
N LYS A 116 -44.00 16.19 -1.92
CA LYS A 116 -42.54 16.39 -1.97
C LYS A 116 -41.86 15.99 -0.65
N ILE A 117 -42.46 16.32 0.49
CA ILE A 117 -41.98 15.87 1.82
C ILE A 117 -42.00 14.35 1.90
N ILE A 118 -43.07 13.70 1.42
CA ILE A 118 -43.16 12.23 1.35
C ILE A 118 -42.04 11.65 0.49
N VAL A 119 -41.82 12.17 -0.72
CA VAL A 119 -40.77 11.66 -1.63
C VAL A 119 -39.38 11.78 -1.00
N LEU A 120 -39.06 12.93 -0.41
CA LEU A 120 -37.76 13.15 0.25
C LEU A 120 -37.59 12.26 1.48
N THR A 121 -38.65 12.07 2.27
CA THR A 121 -38.64 11.17 3.42
C THR A 121 -38.40 9.72 2.98
N LEU A 122 -39.04 9.27 1.90
CA LEU A 122 -38.81 7.95 1.32
C LEU A 122 -37.37 7.76 0.86
N CYS A 123 -36.76 8.77 0.23
CA CYS A 123 -35.33 8.72 -0.12
C CYS A 123 -34.43 8.52 1.12
N ILE A 124 -34.73 9.18 2.24
CA ILE A 124 -33.99 9.00 3.49
C ILE A 124 -34.22 7.59 4.07
N LEU A 125 -35.47 7.12 4.13
CA LEU A 125 -35.81 5.78 4.62
C LEU A 125 -35.12 4.68 3.78
N PHE A 126 -35.10 4.83 2.45
CA PHE A 126 -34.41 3.92 1.56
C PHE A 126 -32.88 4.01 1.71
N THR A 127 -32.32 5.20 1.95
CA THR A 127 -30.91 5.36 2.30
C THR A 127 -30.56 4.57 3.56
N CYS A 128 -31.38 4.68 4.62
CA CYS A 128 -31.21 3.93 5.86
C CYS A 128 -31.28 2.42 5.64
N LEU A 129 -32.28 1.95 4.87
CA LEU A 129 -32.42 0.54 4.49
C LEU A 129 -31.20 0.02 3.74
N CYS A 130 -30.74 0.74 2.72
CA CYS A 130 -29.55 0.38 1.95
C CYS A 130 -28.29 0.38 2.83
N SER A 131 -28.17 1.35 3.74
CA SER A 131 -27.09 1.41 4.72
C SER A 131 -27.07 0.13 5.56
N LEU A 132 -28.17 -0.19 6.25
CA LEU A 132 -28.27 -1.37 7.12
C LEU A 132 -28.01 -2.68 6.34
N GLN A 133 -28.35 -2.74 5.06
CA GLN A 133 -28.06 -3.87 4.17
C GLN A 133 -26.60 -3.93 3.68
N GLY A 134 -25.77 -2.93 3.96
CA GLY A 134 -24.40 -2.82 3.45
C GLY A 134 -24.32 -2.39 1.97
N LYS A 135 -25.45 -2.02 1.34
CA LYS A 135 -25.54 -1.61 -0.07
C LYS A 135 -25.17 -0.13 -0.24
N LYS A 136 -23.90 0.19 -0.02
CA LYS A 136 -23.38 1.58 -0.04
C LYS A 136 -23.65 2.30 -1.37
N SER A 137 -23.52 1.63 -2.51
CA SER A 137 -23.76 2.23 -3.83
C SER A 137 -25.21 2.71 -4.00
N GLN A 138 -26.18 1.93 -3.54
CA GLN A 138 -27.60 2.30 -3.58
C GLN A 138 -27.92 3.41 -2.57
N ALA A 139 -27.32 3.37 -1.38
CA ALA A 139 -27.45 4.47 -0.42
C ALA A 139 -26.94 5.79 -1.01
N PHE A 140 -25.77 5.80 -1.65
CA PHE A 140 -25.26 6.98 -2.35
C PHE A 140 -26.17 7.45 -3.48
N MET A 141 -26.82 6.55 -4.20
CA MET A 141 -27.78 6.90 -5.25
C MET A 141 -28.98 7.66 -4.68
N HIS A 142 -29.57 7.19 -3.57
CA HIS A 142 -30.70 7.86 -2.92
C HIS A 142 -30.32 9.23 -2.38
N ILE A 143 -29.14 9.38 -1.78
CA ILE A 143 -28.62 10.68 -1.32
C ILE A 143 -28.46 11.64 -2.51
N SER A 144 -27.78 11.18 -3.56
CA SER A 144 -27.52 11.99 -4.77
C SER A 144 -28.81 12.49 -5.42
N ASN A 145 -29.81 11.61 -5.54
CA ASN A 145 -31.09 11.95 -6.15
C ASN A 145 -31.93 12.85 -5.24
N GLY A 146 -31.91 12.64 -3.93
CA GLY A 146 -32.58 13.53 -2.98
C GLY A 146 -32.02 14.96 -3.01
N MET A 147 -30.69 15.10 -3.07
CA MET A 147 -30.03 16.40 -3.21
C MET A 147 -30.43 17.13 -4.51
N LYS A 148 -30.51 16.40 -5.63
CA LYS A 148 -31.01 16.95 -6.90
C LYS A 148 -32.46 17.45 -6.78
N LEU A 149 -33.34 16.67 -6.15
CA LEU A 149 -34.75 17.04 -5.97
C LEU A 149 -34.92 18.28 -5.09
N ILE A 150 -34.17 18.41 -4.00
CA ILE A 150 -34.20 19.60 -3.11
C ILE A 150 -33.91 20.88 -3.90
N GLN A 151 -32.97 20.81 -4.84
CA GLN A 151 -32.56 21.95 -5.66
C GLN A 151 -33.58 22.27 -6.75
N GLU A 152 -34.00 21.26 -7.52
CA GLU A 152 -34.97 21.43 -8.62
C GLU A 152 -36.31 21.97 -8.12
N TRP A 153 -36.73 21.54 -6.93
CA TRP A 153 -37.97 22.02 -6.32
C TRP A 153 -37.82 23.35 -5.59
N ALA A 154 -36.62 23.94 -5.61
CA ALA A 154 -36.29 25.21 -5.00
C ALA A 154 -36.77 25.29 -3.54
N PHE A 155 -36.62 24.20 -2.78
CA PHE A 155 -37.02 24.15 -1.37
C PHE A 155 -36.34 25.23 -0.52
N LEU A 156 -35.23 25.80 -1.01
CA LEU A 156 -34.42 26.83 -0.38
C LEU A 156 -34.89 28.27 -0.62
N SER A 157 -35.80 28.53 -1.58
CA SER A 157 -36.15 29.89 -2.01
C SER A 157 -37.52 30.40 -1.53
N LYS A 158 -38.32 29.56 -0.86
CA LYS A 158 -39.59 29.99 -0.25
C LYS A 158 -39.34 30.48 1.17
N GLY A 159 -39.35 31.80 1.36
CA GLY A 159 -39.21 32.45 2.67
C GLY A 159 -40.29 31.98 3.65
N GLY A 160 -39.89 31.18 4.64
CA GLY A 160 -40.75 30.64 5.69
C GLY A 160 -40.13 29.35 6.22
N SER A 161 -39.32 29.43 7.27
CA SER A 161 -38.74 28.24 7.93
C SER A 161 -39.88 27.33 8.40
N ARG A 162 -39.93 26.12 7.83
CA ARG A 162 -40.79 25.02 8.26
C ARG A 162 -39.89 23.91 8.75
N VAL A 163 -40.10 23.48 10.00
CA VAL A 163 -39.30 22.46 10.70
C VAL A 163 -39.05 21.22 9.84
N ALA A 164 -40.07 20.69 9.14
CA ALA A 164 -39.94 19.52 8.27
C ALA A 164 -38.91 19.71 7.14
N ILE A 165 -38.89 20.88 6.52
CA ILE A 165 -37.97 21.21 5.43
C ILE A 165 -36.54 21.34 5.96
N ASP A 166 -36.38 22.04 7.08
CA ASP A 166 -35.07 22.23 7.73
C ASP A 166 -34.49 20.88 8.17
N MET A 167 -35.32 19.97 8.69
CA MET A 167 -34.92 18.60 9.05
C MET A 167 -34.50 17.77 7.83
N LEU A 168 -35.27 17.80 6.74
CA LEU A 168 -34.89 17.10 5.50
C LEU A 168 -33.58 17.64 4.95
N LEU A 169 -33.41 18.96 4.89
CA LEU A 169 -32.18 19.60 4.43
C LEU A 169 -30.99 19.22 5.29
N LEU A 170 -31.14 19.23 6.62
CA LEU A 170 -30.13 18.79 7.56
C LEU A 170 -29.68 17.36 7.26
N MET A 171 -30.63 16.42 7.20
CA MET A 171 -30.34 14.99 7.01
C MET A 171 -29.64 14.73 5.66
N PHE A 172 -30.11 15.33 4.58
CA PHE A 172 -29.47 15.16 3.28
C PHE A 172 -28.07 15.78 3.23
N THR A 173 -27.87 16.96 3.83
CA THR A 173 -26.55 17.60 3.89
C THR A 173 -25.56 16.73 4.68
N GLN A 174 -25.98 16.15 5.80
CA GLN A 174 -25.16 15.26 6.61
C GLN A 174 -24.80 13.96 5.87
N LEU A 175 -25.79 13.31 5.25
CA LEU A 175 -25.59 12.09 4.49
C LEU A 175 -24.68 12.32 3.27
N ASP A 176 -24.79 13.48 2.62
CA ASP A 176 -23.92 13.88 1.51
C ASP A 176 -22.48 14.11 1.96
N SER A 177 -22.27 14.82 3.09
CA SER A 177 -20.94 15.00 3.72
C SER A 177 -20.27 13.65 4.01
N GLN A 178 -21.00 12.72 4.66
CA GLN A 178 -20.51 11.36 4.88
C GLN A 178 -20.21 10.63 3.57
N GLY A 179 -21.05 10.82 2.56
CA GLY A 179 -20.92 10.22 1.24
C GLY A 179 -19.61 10.61 0.58
N HIS A 180 -19.28 11.89 0.56
CA HIS A 180 -18.01 12.40 0.07
C HIS A 180 -16.81 11.86 0.86
N TYR A 181 -16.91 11.88 2.18
CA TYR A 181 -15.85 11.39 3.06
C TYR A 181 -15.53 9.90 2.82
N ILE A 182 -16.57 9.05 2.79
CA ILE A 182 -16.43 7.60 2.56
C ILE A 182 -15.90 7.31 1.15
N ARG A 183 -16.42 7.98 0.11
CA ARG A 183 -15.94 7.78 -1.28
C ARG A 183 -14.46 8.11 -1.41
N ARG A 184 -14.01 9.22 -0.82
CA ARG A 184 -12.60 9.62 -0.79
C ARG A 184 -11.71 8.53 -0.20
N ARG A 185 -12.11 7.98 0.95
CA ARG A 185 -11.34 6.94 1.65
C ARG A 185 -11.32 5.60 0.92
N LEU A 186 -12.38 5.29 0.18
CA LEU A 186 -12.48 4.07 -0.63
C LEU A 186 -11.91 4.23 -2.05
N GLY A 187 -11.34 5.40 -2.40
CA GLY A 187 -10.84 5.67 -3.75
C GLY A 187 -11.92 5.64 -4.84
N LEU A 188 -13.21 5.80 -4.45
CA LEU A 188 -14.33 5.77 -5.39
C LEU A 188 -14.41 7.08 -6.18
N LYS A 189 -14.98 7.01 -7.39
CA LYS A 189 -15.18 8.21 -8.21
C LYS A 189 -16.02 9.26 -7.47
N PRO A 190 -15.70 10.56 -7.65
CA PRO A 190 -16.55 11.65 -7.20
C PRO A 190 -17.98 11.47 -7.71
N ALA A 191 -18.95 11.95 -6.95
CA ALA A 191 -20.32 11.94 -7.44
C ALA A 191 -20.45 12.91 -8.63
N GLU A 192 -21.20 12.52 -9.67
CA GLU A 192 -21.37 13.30 -10.92
C GLU A 192 -21.89 14.74 -10.70
N HIS A 193 -22.36 15.03 -9.50
CA HIS A 193 -22.96 16.28 -9.10
C HIS A 193 -22.02 17.23 -8.37
N ILE A 194 -20.75 16.85 -8.16
CA ILE A 194 -19.77 17.66 -7.40
C ILE A 194 -19.58 19.05 -8.01
N ASP A 195 -19.71 19.24 -9.33
CA ASP A 195 -19.41 20.52 -9.96
C ASP A 195 -20.63 21.45 -10.13
N LYS A 196 -21.85 20.93 -9.99
CA LYS A 196 -23.06 21.66 -10.40
C LYS A 196 -23.77 22.39 -9.25
N TYR A 197 -23.41 22.09 -8.01
CA TYR A 197 -24.26 22.41 -6.86
C TYR A 197 -23.54 23.09 -5.68
N CYS A 198 -22.49 23.86 -5.97
CA CYS A 198 -21.99 24.87 -5.03
C CYS A 198 -23.17 25.78 -4.67
N ILE A 199 -23.69 25.64 -3.46
CA ILE A 199 -24.65 26.60 -2.97
C ILE A 199 -23.88 27.91 -2.81
N THR A 200 -24.34 28.94 -3.50
CA THR A 200 -23.83 30.31 -3.37
C THR A 200 -23.73 30.70 -1.89
N LEU A 201 -22.66 31.42 -1.53
CA LEU A 201 -22.49 32.03 -0.21
C LEU A 201 -23.80 32.77 0.12
N PRO A 202 -24.59 32.34 1.13
CA PRO A 202 -25.85 33.01 1.42
C PRO A 202 -25.56 34.45 1.84
N SER A 203 -26.43 35.39 1.48
CA SER A 203 -26.38 36.74 2.03
C SER A 203 -26.63 36.66 3.55
N PHE A 204 -25.71 37.17 4.37
CA PHE A 204 -25.75 36.98 5.82
C PHE A 204 -26.51 38.12 6.51
N PRO A 205 -27.70 37.87 7.09
CA PRO A 205 -28.29 38.82 8.02
C PRO A 205 -27.45 38.86 9.30
N LEU A 206 -27.19 40.06 9.83
CA LEU A 206 -26.45 40.27 11.09
C LEU A 206 -27.23 39.82 12.35
N GLN A 207 -28.46 39.32 12.19
CA GLN A 207 -29.34 38.97 13.30
C GLN A 207 -29.03 37.58 13.88
N PRO A 208 -29.22 37.38 15.20
CA PRO A 208 -29.17 36.06 15.83
C PRO A 208 -30.10 35.04 15.14
N PHE A 209 -29.78 33.75 15.28
CA PHE A 209 -30.68 32.68 14.82
C PHE A 209 -32.02 32.72 15.57
N ALA A 210 -33.12 32.36 14.91
CA ALA A 210 -34.43 32.28 15.55
C ALA A 210 -34.65 30.95 16.28
N THR A 211 -34.02 29.87 15.80
CA THR A 211 -34.15 28.51 16.34
C THR A 211 -32.82 27.76 16.29
N CYS A 212 -32.67 26.75 17.15
CA CYS A 212 -31.47 25.91 17.19
C CYS A 212 -31.24 25.13 15.88
N ILE A 213 -32.33 24.65 15.25
CA ILE A 213 -32.26 23.89 14.00
C ILE A 213 -31.69 24.71 12.83
N GLN A 214 -32.01 26.00 12.76
CA GLN A 214 -31.45 26.89 11.72
C GLN A 214 -29.94 27.04 11.87
N ALA A 215 -29.45 27.19 13.10
CA ALA A 215 -28.02 27.23 13.37
C ALA A 215 -27.36 25.91 12.92
N TYR A 216 -28.01 24.77 13.16
CA TYR A 216 -27.48 23.46 12.79
C TYR A 216 -27.40 23.25 11.28
N VAL A 217 -28.50 23.54 10.58
CA VAL A 217 -28.58 23.45 9.12
C VAL A 217 -27.50 24.31 8.45
N GLU A 218 -27.30 25.54 8.92
CA GLU A 218 -26.29 26.43 8.35
C GLU A 218 -24.86 25.90 8.60
N LEU A 219 -24.58 25.37 9.79
CA LEU A 219 -23.28 24.77 10.11
C LEU A 219 -22.96 23.56 9.24
N GLU A 220 -23.92 22.64 9.08
CA GLU A 220 -23.72 21.43 8.26
C GLU A 220 -23.50 21.76 6.79
N ARG A 221 -24.09 22.85 6.29
CA ARG A 221 -23.83 23.33 4.93
C ARG A 221 -22.40 23.84 4.80
N ILE A 222 -21.87 24.55 5.79
CA ILE A 222 -20.45 24.97 5.81
C ILE A 222 -19.55 23.72 5.81
N ILE A 223 -19.81 22.75 6.69
CA ILE A 223 -19.05 21.49 6.77
C ILE A 223 -19.06 20.76 5.42
N ASN A 224 -20.25 20.59 4.83
CA ASN A 224 -20.42 19.91 3.54
C ASN A 224 -19.61 20.57 2.42
N GLN A 225 -19.63 21.91 2.34
CA GLN A 225 -18.84 22.65 1.36
C GLN A 225 -17.34 22.49 1.58
N LEU A 226 -16.85 22.57 2.82
CA LEU A 226 -15.43 22.37 3.12
C LEU A 226 -14.96 20.95 2.75
N ILE A 227 -15.76 19.92 3.03
CA ILE A 227 -15.48 18.52 2.63
C ILE A 227 -15.46 18.38 1.10
N GLN A 228 -16.37 19.02 0.39
CA GLN A 228 -16.40 19.00 -1.08
C GLN A 228 -15.17 19.67 -1.70
N LEU A 229 -14.73 20.82 -1.15
CA LEU A 229 -13.51 21.50 -1.58
C LEU A 229 -12.27 20.60 -1.42
N ASP A 230 -12.16 19.90 -0.29
CA ASP A 230 -11.09 18.93 -0.05
C ASP A 230 -11.16 17.71 -0.99
N ALA A 231 -12.37 17.27 -1.36
CA ALA A 231 -12.55 16.19 -2.31
C ALA A 231 -12.07 16.59 -3.72
N ARG A 232 -12.41 17.79 -4.21
CA ARG A 232 -12.02 18.27 -5.55
C ARG A 232 -10.49 18.30 -5.75
N GLN A 233 -9.73 18.72 -4.73
CA GLN A 233 -8.26 18.75 -4.78
C GLN A 233 -7.64 17.37 -5.12
N THR A 234 -8.28 16.27 -4.71
CA THR A 234 -7.70 14.92 -4.84
C THR A 234 -7.96 14.28 -6.22
N TYR A 235 -9.00 14.71 -6.94
CA TYR A 235 -9.45 14.01 -8.17
C TYR A 235 -9.20 14.77 -9.48
N THR A 236 -9.06 16.10 -9.44
CA THR A 236 -8.76 16.88 -10.65
C THR A 236 -7.30 17.29 -10.63
N SER A 237 -6.47 16.68 -11.49
CA SER A 237 -5.08 17.10 -11.74
C SER A 237 -4.94 18.54 -12.26
N SER A 238 -6.05 19.24 -12.49
CA SER A 238 -6.16 20.56 -13.10
C SER A 238 -6.53 21.70 -12.15
N ALA A 239 -6.97 21.46 -10.91
CA ALA A 239 -7.27 22.54 -9.97
C ALA A 239 -5.99 22.93 -9.19
N PRO A 240 -5.43 24.13 -9.41
CA PRO A 240 -4.24 24.55 -8.68
C PRO A 240 -4.54 24.59 -7.17
N GLN A 241 -3.64 24.08 -6.34
CA GLN A 241 -3.74 24.10 -4.87
C GLN A 241 -4.11 25.51 -4.33
N LEU A 242 -3.67 26.56 -5.04
CA LEU A 242 -3.97 27.96 -4.76
C LEU A 242 -5.49 28.29 -4.82
N VAL A 243 -6.25 27.65 -5.73
CA VAL A 243 -7.69 27.90 -5.91
C VAL A 243 -8.49 27.35 -4.75
N VAL A 244 -8.19 26.12 -4.31
CA VAL A 244 -8.87 25.48 -3.16
C VAL A 244 -8.55 26.24 -1.87
N THR A 245 -7.30 26.66 -1.69
CA THR A 245 -6.91 27.51 -0.56
C THR A 245 -7.74 28.78 -0.51
N LYS A 246 -7.80 29.54 -1.60
CA LYS A 246 -8.57 30.79 -1.67
C LYS A 246 -10.05 30.55 -1.36
N GLN A 247 -10.63 29.48 -1.91
CA GLN A 247 -12.01 29.12 -1.62
C GLN A 247 -12.24 28.79 -0.14
N LYS A 248 -11.32 28.11 0.54
CA LYS A 248 -11.43 27.90 2.00
C LYS A 248 -11.33 29.21 2.79
N GLU A 249 -10.44 30.12 2.38
CA GLU A 249 -10.29 31.46 2.99
C GLU A 249 -11.59 32.28 2.87
N ASP A 250 -12.29 32.19 1.74
CA ASP A 250 -13.58 32.87 1.52
C ASP A 250 -14.68 32.39 2.50
N TYR A 251 -14.56 31.17 3.06
CA TYR A 251 -15.49 30.63 4.07
C TYR A 251 -15.12 30.98 5.51
N VAL A 252 -13.92 31.54 5.79
CA VAL A 252 -13.54 31.93 7.15
C VAL A 252 -14.46 33.04 7.71
N PRO A 253 -14.75 34.14 6.97
CA PRO A 253 -15.70 35.15 7.44
C PRO A 253 -17.11 34.59 7.67
N VAL A 254 -17.53 33.63 6.84
CA VAL A 254 -18.83 32.96 6.93
C VAL A 254 -18.96 32.19 8.24
N PHE A 255 -17.94 31.39 8.56
CA PHE A 255 -17.91 30.60 9.77
C PHE A 255 -17.86 31.49 11.03
N ASN A 256 -17.10 32.59 10.99
CA ASN A 256 -17.04 33.55 12.10
C ASN A 256 -18.39 34.29 12.31
N ALA A 257 -19.09 34.62 11.22
CA ALA A 257 -20.43 35.21 11.28
C ALA A 257 -21.44 34.23 11.88
N TRP A 258 -21.39 32.96 11.47
CA TRP A 258 -22.18 31.89 12.07
C TRP A 258 -21.93 31.78 13.58
N GLU A 259 -20.67 31.78 14.02
CA GLU A 259 -20.33 31.68 15.44
C GLU A 259 -20.88 32.87 16.24
N THR A 260 -20.78 34.09 15.69
CA THR A 260 -21.30 35.30 16.33
C THR A 260 -22.83 35.23 16.49
N ARG A 261 -23.54 34.81 15.44
CA ARG A 261 -25.00 34.67 15.46
C ARG A 261 -25.45 33.55 16.40
N PHE A 262 -24.70 32.46 16.49
CA PHE A 262 -24.99 31.37 17.41
C PHE A 262 -24.78 31.78 18.87
N LYS A 263 -23.71 32.54 19.19
CA LYS A 263 -23.52 33.16 20.51
C LYS A 263 -24.67 34.10 20.85
N GLY A 264 -25.11 34.93 19.90
CA GLY A 264 -26.28 35.80 20.05
C GLY A 264 -27.55 35.02 20.37
N TYR A 265 -27.83 33.93 19.65
CA TYR A 265 -28.96 33.05 19.92
C TYR A 265 -28.92 32.43 21.32
N LEU A 266 -27.76 31.90 21.74
CA LEU A 266 -27.61 31.34 23.08
C LEU A 266 -27.82 32.37 24.19
N ALA A 267 -27.55 33.65 23.93
CA ALA A 267 -27.77 34.73 24.89
C ALA A 267 -29.24 35.19 24.98
N THR A 268 -30.02 35.00 23.92
CA THR A 268 -31.41 35.54 23.82
C THR A 268 -32.49 34.47 23.81
N THR A 269 -32.14 33.20 23.62
CA THR A 269 -33.12 32.12 23.46
C THR A 269 -33.90 31.86 24.74
N THR A 270 -35.22 31.67 24.59
CA THR A 270 -36.13 31.18 25.63
C THR A 270 -36.55 29.72 25.39
N GLU A 271 -36.02 29.11 24.34
CA GLU A 271 -36.33 27.74 23.94
C GLU A 271 -35.77 26.76 24.98
N SER A 272 -36.57 25.78 25.40
CA SER A 272 -36.11 24.68 26.26
C SER A 272 -35.31 23.69 25.42
N ILE A 273 -34.05 24.05 25.13
CA ILE A 273 -33.14 23.22 24.34
C ILE A 273 -32.50 22.19 25.26
N HIS A 274 -32.53 20.93 24.86
CA HIS A 274 -31.84 19.87 25.59
C HIS A 274 -30.32 20.15 25.60
N GLU A 275 -29.66 20.01 26.76
CA GLU A 275 -28.23 20.32 26.93
C GLU A 275 -27.34 19.54 25.94
N ASN A 276 -27.70 18.29 25.66
CA ASN A 276 -27.03 17.47 24.65
C ASN A 276 -27.10 18.08 23.24
N SER A 277 -28.18 18.77 22.85
CA SER A 277 -28.28 19.40 21.52
C SER A 277 -27.25 20.53 21.37
N ILE A 278 -27.08 21.38 22.40
CA ILE A 278 -26.05 22.42 22.39
C ILE A 278 -24.64 21.80 22.37
N THR A 279 -24.44 20.75 23.16
CA THR A 279 -23.15 20.03 23.23
C THR A 279 -22.77 19.43 21.87
N LEU A 280 -23.74 18.87 21.15
CA LEU A 280 -23.55 18.31 19.82
C LEU A 280 -23.21 19.38 18.78
N LEU A 281 -23.89 20.53 18.80
CA LEU A 281 -23.54 21.65 17.93
C LEU A 281 -22.11 22.12 18.15
N ARG A 282 -21.64 22.15 19.42
CA ARG A 282 -20.25 22.49 19.74
C ARG A 282 -19.27 21.46 19.20
N ILE A 283 -19.57 20.16 19.27
CA ILE A 283 -18.75 19.11 18.62
C ILE A 283 -18.65 19.37 17.12
N ARG A 284 -19.78 19.63 16.45
CA ARG A 284 -19.81 19.91 15.01
C ARG A 284 -19.08 21.20 14.65
N GLN A 285 -19.18 22.24 15.49
CA GLN A 285 -18.43 23.49 15.32
C GLN A 285 -16.92 23.26 15.45
N SER A 286 -16.48 22.52 16.46
CA SER A 286 -15.06 22.17 16.62
C SER A 286 -14.57 21.32 15.45
N PHE A 287 -15.40 20.39 14.95
CA PHE A 287 -15.09 19.61 13.76
C PHE A 287 -14.94 20.49 12.51
N ALA A 288 -15.89 21.40 12.26
CA ALA A 288 -15.84 22.36 11.15
C ALA A 288 -14.55 23.19 11.15
N ASN A 289 -14.11 23.66 12.33
CA ASN A 289 -12.84 24.37 12.47
C ASN A 289 -11.65 23.56 11.93
N THR A 290 -11.59 22.25 12.22
CA THR A 290 -10.48 21.40 11.78
C THR A 290 -10.39 21.22 10.26
N LEU A 291 -11.50 21.46 9.54
CA LEU A 291 -11.57 21.38 8.08
C LEU A 291 -10.95 22.60 7.38
N PHE A 292 -10.67 23.68 8.11
CA PHE A 292 -9.95 24.85 7.58
C PHE A 292 -8.43 24.65 7.49
N ASN A 293 -7.92 23.44 7.72
CA ASN A 293 -6.50 23.15 7.53
C ASN A 293 -6.01 23.61 6.15
N HIS A 294 -4.93 24.39 6.14
CA HIS A 294 -4.37 24.99 4.93
C HIS A 294 -3.60 23.93 4.12
N PRO A 295 -3.92 23.69 2.83
CA PRO A 295 -3.30 22.63 2.05
C PRO A 295 -1.77 22.66 2.00
N SER A 296 -1.12 23.84 2.05
CA SER A 296 0.34 23.95 2.05
C SER A 296 1.01 23.45 3.33
N LYS A 297 0.28 23.38 4.46
CA LYS A 297 0.82 22.88 5.74
C LYS A 297 0.81 21.35 5.82
N GLY A 298 0.21 20.69 4.82
CA GLY A 298 0.11 19.23 4.75
C GLY A 298 -0.49 18.62 6.02
N GLU A 299 0.03 17.46 6.42
CA GLU A 299 -0.40 16.73 7.62
C GLU A 299 -0.01 17.39 8.95
N LEU A 300 0.97 18.31 8.93
CA LEU A 300 1.42 19.01 10.15
C LEU A 300 0.48 20.15 10.53
N GLY A 301 -0.23 20.72 9.54
CA GLY A 301 -1.19 21.79 9.78
C GLY A 301 -2.33 21.39 10.73
N TYR A 302 -2.61 20.09 10.85
CA TYR A 302 -3.62 19.59 11.79
C TYR A 302 -3.27 19.83 13.27
N ASP A 303 -2.01 20.10 13.61
CA ASP A 303 -1.60 20.36 15.00
C ASP A 303 -2.10 21.69 15.54
N GLU A 304 -2.42 22.64 14.66
CA GLU A 304 -3.01 23.91 15.05
C GLU A 304 -4.41 23.73 15.65
N PHE A 305 -5.01 22.53 15.50
CA PHE A 305 -6.38 22.23 15.91
C PHE A 305 -6.48 21.34 17.17
N VAL A 306 -5.43 21.24 17.98
CA VAL A 306 -5.44 20.37 19.18
C VAL A 306 -6.46 20.79 20.23
N ASP A 307 -6.77 22.07 20.35
CA ASP A 307 -7.81 22.54 21.25
C ASP A 307 -9.20 22.07 20.78
N GLN A 308 -9.44 22.08 19.47
CA GLN A 308 -10.66 21.57 18.86
C GLN A 308 -10.78 20.06 19.03
N TYR A 309 -9.70 19.29 18.83
CA TYR A 309 -9.70 17.85 19.12
C TYR A 309 -9.98 17.54 20.59
N THR A 310 -9.38 18.31 21.50
CA THR A 310 -9.63 18.18 22.94
C THR A 310 -11.10 18.43 23.26
N MET A 311 -11.69 19.47 22.67
CA MET A 311 -13.11 19.79 22.82
C MET A 311 -14.02 18.68 22.27
N ILE A 312 -13.73 18.16 21.08
CA ILE A 312 -14.49 17.06 20.47
C ILE A 312 -14.50 15.84 21.40
N VAL A 313 -13.33 15.42 21.89
CA VAL A 313 -13.19 14.25 22.77
C VAL A 313 -13.92 14.47 24.10
N TYR A 314 -13.72 15.63 24.74
CA TYR A 314 -14.34 15.96 26.01
C TYR A 314 -15.87 16.00 25.94
N LEU A 315 -16.42 16.67 24.93
CA LEU A 315 -17.87 16.77 24.75
C LEU A 315 -18.49 15.43 24.32
N ALA A 316 -17.80 14.65 23.50
CA ALA A 316 -18.25 13.30 23.13
C ALA A 316 -18.32 12.37 24.36
N GLU A 317 -17.31 12.39 25.21
CA GLU A 317 -17.28 11.65 26.48
C GLU A 317 -18.48 12.01 27.37
N ARG A 318 -18.73 13.31 27.59
CA ARG A 318 -19.89 13.79 28.36
C ARG A 318 -21.23 13.25 27.84
N ILE A 319 -21.42 13.22 26.52
CA ILE A 319 -22.66 12.69 25.93
C ILE A 319 -22.78 11.18 26.18
N LEU A 320 -21.69 10.44 26.03
CA LEU A 320 -21.69 8.99 26.24
C LEU A 320 -21.91 8.62 27.72
N GLU A 321 -21.35 9.38 28.66
CA GLU A 321 -21.61 9.26 30.10
C GLU A 321 -23.07 9.62 30.45
N SER A 322 -23.63 10.68 29.84
CA SER A 322 -25.04 11.03 30.04
C SER A 322 -26.00 9.92 29.55
N LYS A 323 -25.61 9.18 28.51
CA LYS A 323 -26.38 8.04 27.99
C LYS A 323 -26.30 6.81 28.89
N SER A 324 -25.20 6.58 29.60
CA SER A 324 -25.14 5.53 30.62
C SER A 324 -26.02 5.88 31.83
N LEU A 325 -26.12 7.18 32.18
CA LEU A 325 -27.04 7.68 33.21
C LEU A 325 -28.52 7.67 32.76
N LEU A 326 -28.82 7.79 31.46
CA LEU A 326 -30.18 7.61 30.91
C LEU A 326 -30.61 6.14 30.83
N ALA A 327 -29.68 5.18 30.90
CA ALA A 327 -30.02 3.77 31.04
C ALA A 327 -30.73 3.50 32.38
N ASP A 328 -30.32 4.19 33.45
CA ASP A 328 -31.01 4.19 34.75
C ASP A 328 -32.37 4.93 34.71
N TYR A 329 -32.54 5.91 33.81
CA TYR A 329 -33.80 6.67 33.70
C TYR A 329 -34.88 5.93 32.88
N LYS A 330 -34.49 5.04 31.96
CA LYS A 330 -35.42 4.22 31.16
C LYS A 330 -36.08 3.09 31.93
N GLU A 331 -35.66 2.80 33.17
CA GLU A 331 -36.42 1.91 34.08
C GLU A 331 -37.79 2.48 34.49
N ARG A 332 -38.07 3.78 34.25
CA ARG A 332 -39.32 4.43 34.71
C ARG A 332 -40.43 4.58 33.66
N HIS A 333 -40.27 4.12 32.42
CA HIS A 333 -41.33 4.18 31.39
C HIS A 333 -41.84 2.78 30.98
N VAL A 334 -43.12 2.53 31.29
CA VAL A 334 -43.78 1.23 31.54
C VAL A 334 -44.19 0.44 30.27
N TYR A 335 -43.44 0.47 29.16
CA TYR A 335 -43.85 -0.30 27.96
C TYR A 335 -42.76 -1.09 27.21
N SER A 336 -41.57 -1.33 27.80
CA SER A 336 -40.59 -2.22 27.18
C SER A 336 -39.90 -3.16 28.18
N THR A 337 -40.63 -4.17 28.65
CA THR A 337 -40.07 -5.26 29.46
C THR A 337 -39.31 -6.31 28.64
N GLU A 338 -39.31 -6.25 27.30
CA GLU A 338 -38.71 -7.31 26.45
C GLU A 338 -37.33 -6.98 25.83
N PHE A 339 -36.79 -5.76 25.95
CA PHE A 339 -35.50 -5.40 25.33
C PHE A 339 -34.61 -4.58 26.28
N GLN A 340 -33.96 -5.27 27.24
CA GLN A 340 -32.84 -4.69 27.99
C GLN A 340 -31.59 -4.65 27.11
N ARG A 341 -31.03 -3.45 26.87
CA ARG A 341 -29.83 -3.22 26.05
C ARG A 341 -28.58 -3.77 26.77
N ARG A 342 -27.76 -4.58 26.10
CA ARG A 342 -26.48 -5.06 26.64
C ARG A 342 -25.32 -4.13 26.22
N PRO A 343 -24.31 -3.90 27.07
CA PRO A 343 -23.09 -3.20 26.66
C PRO A 343 -22.45 -3.89 25.45
N GLY A 344 -22.12 -3.12 24.40
CA GLY A 344 -21.49 -3.63 23.17
C GLY A 344 -22.44 -4.11 22.08
N GLN A 345 -23.77 -3.95 22.24
CA GLN A 345 -24.76 -4.24 21.20
C GLN A 345 -24.74 -3.16 20.10
N LEU A 346 -24.86 -3.58 18.83
CA LEU A 346 -24.95 -2.68 17.68
C LEU A 346 -26.14 -1.73 17.82
N ASP A 347 -25.94 -0.46 17.49
CA ASP A 347 -26.96 0.58 17.54
C ASP A 347 -26.99 1.39 16.24
N PHE A 348 -28.12 1.98 15.91
CA PHE A 348 -28.34 2.79 14.70
C PHE A 348 -28.90 4.17 15.07
N SER A 349 -28.47 5.19 14.34
CA SER A 349 -28.92 6.57 14.42
C SER A 349 -28.96 7.14 13.02
N LEU A 350 -29.95 7.95 12.68
CA LEU A 350 -29.83 8.77 11.47
C LEU A 350 -29.01 10.04 11.72
N SER A 351 -29.07 10.56 12.94
CA SER A 351 -28.33 11.75 13.33
C SER A 351 -26.82 11.48 13.27
N VAL A 352 -26.10 12.29 12.49
CA VAL A 352 -24.66 12.23 12.25
C VAL A 352 -23.97 13.24 13.14
N VAL A 353 -23.27 12.80 14.20
CA VAL A 353 -22.83 13.79 15.18
C VAL A 353 -21.55 13.49 15.93
N ILE A 354 -21.27 12.25 16.29
CA ILE A 354 -20.14 11.92 17.18
C ILE A 354 -19.12 11.04 16.46
N ALA A 355 -19.57 10.05 15.69
CA ALA A 355 -18.67 9.04 15.13
C ALA A 355 -17.70 9.63 14.09
N GLU A 356 -18.18 10.52 13.22
CA GLU A 356 -17.35 11.18 12.21
C GLU A 356 -16.29 12.12 12.83
N PRO A 357 -16.63 13.06 13.75
CA PRO A 357 -15.64 13.89 14.44
C PRO A 357 -14.62 13.09 15.25
N LEU A 358 -15.03 12.01 15.93
CA LEU A 358 -14.10 11.14 16.65
C LEU A 358 -13.18 10.38 15.70
N LEU A 359 -13.69 9.84 14.59
CA LEU A 359 -12.86 9.22 13.56
C LEU A 359 -11.83 10.22 13.03
N PHE A 360 -12.29 11.42 12.68
CA PHE A 360 -11.42 12.47 12.16
C PHE A 360 -10.34 12.82 13.18
N THR A 361 -10.71 13.01 14.45
CA THR A 361 -9.76 13.26 15.55
C THR A 361 -8.77 12.11 15.71
N ALA A 362 -9.24 10.87 15.66
CA ALA A 362 -8.40 9.70 15.85
C ALA A 362 -7.40 9.48 14.70
N MET A 363 -7.72 9.90 13.48
CA MET A 363 -6.74 9.87 12.38
C MET A 363 -5.84 11.11 12.40
N HIS A 364 -6.41 12.30 12.66
CA HIS A 364 -5.73 13.57 12.40
C HIS A 364 -5.05 14.24 13.59
N CYS A 365 -5.34 13.84 14.82
CA CYS A 365 -4.70 14.42 16.00
C CYS A 365 -3.41 13.67 16.35
N ARG A 366 -2.24 14.32 16.30
CA ARG A 366 -0.96 13.65 16.61
C ARG A 366 -0.71 13.38 18.10
N LYS A 367 -1.54 13.90 19.00
CA LYS A 367 -1.39 13.75 20.45
C LYS A 367 -1.90 12.36 20.87
N PRO A 368 -1.02 11.43 21.33
CA PRO A 368 -1.42 10.03 21.56
C PRO A 368 -2.58 9.89 22.54
N SER A 369 -2.58 10.67 23.63
CA SER A 369 -3.66 10.62 24.63
C SER A 369 -5.03 10.98 24.06
N LEU A 370 -5.13 12.05 23.26
CA LEU A 370 -6.39 12.44 22.62
C LEU A 370 -6.82 11.43 21.56
N ARG A 371 -5.87 10.95 20.78
CA ARG A 371 -6.11 10.02 19.70
C ARG A 371 -6.61 8.66 20.19
N HIS A 372 -5.94 8.08 21.18
CA HIS A 372 -6.36 6.84 21.83
C HIS A 372 -7.66 7.02 22.59
N LYS A 373 -7.89 8.19 23.20
CA LYS A 373 -9.18 8.50 23.83
C LYS A 373 -10.31 8.55 22.79
N ALA A 374 -10.08 9.15 21.62
CA ALA A 374 -11.06 9.15 20.54
C ALA A 374 -11.34 7.73 20.01
N LEU A 375 -10.31 6.89 19.82
CA LEU A 375 -10.49 5.47 19.48
C LEU A 375 -11.27 4.72 20.57
N TRP A 376 -10.95 4.96 21.84
CA TRP A 376 -11.65 4.35 22.96
C TRP A 376 -13.14 4.75 22.99
N LEU A 377 -13.46 6.03 22.79
CA LEU A 377 -14.84 6.50 22.72
C LEU A 377 -15.59 5.85 21.53
N LEU A 378 -14.95 5.70 20.37
CA LEU A 378 -15.51 4.97 19.23
C LEU A 378 -15.79 3.50 19.56
N LYS A 379 -14.88 2.82 20.28
CA LYS A 379 -15.09 1.43 20.74
C LYS A 379 -16.26 1.31 21.71
N MET A 380 -16.41 2.27 22.61
CA MET A 380 -17.51 2.33 23.57
C MET A 380 -18.84 2.75 22.92
N TYR A 381 -18.79 3.22 21.68
CA TYR A 381 -19.95 3.66 20.90
C TYR A 381 -19.99 2.95 19.54
N PRO A 382 -20.24 1.61 19.52
CA PRO A 382 -20.30 0.80 18.30
C PRO A 382 -21.61 1.06 17.53
N ARG A 383 -21.84 2.32 17.17
CA ARG A 383 -23.05 2.84 16.56
C ARG A 383 -22.84 3.15 15.09
N ARG A 384 -23.87 2.88 14.30
CA ARG A 384 -23.98 3.36 12.92
C ARG A 384 -24.71 4.69 12.90
N GLU A 385 -24.08 5.72 12.36
CA GLU A 385 -24.65 7.06 12.21
C GLU A 385 -24.89 7.34 10.71
N GLY A 386 -26.14 7.24 10.26
CA GLY A 386 -26.52 7.36 8.85
C GLY A 386 -25.93 6.24 8.01
N ILE A 387 -25.00 6.59 7.10
CA ILE A 387 -24.27 5.64 6.26
C ILE A 387 -22.88 5.32 6.82
N PHE A 388 -22.49 5.95 7.92
CA PHE A 388 -21.22 5.76 8.58
C PHE A 388 -21.26 4.59 9.57
N ASP A 389 -20.41 3.61 9.34
CA ASP A 389 -20.27 2.44 10.21
C ASP A 389 -19.17 2.68 11.26
N GLY A 390 -19.57 2.99 12.50
CA GLY A 390 -18.64 3.28 13.60
C GLY A 390 -17.76 2.09 13.99
N VAL A 391 -18.22 0.87 13.75
CA VAL A 391 -17.48 -0.35 14.07
C VAL A 391 -16.39 -0.60 13.03
N LEU A 392 -16.71 -0.46 11.75
CA LEU A 392 -15.71 -0.48 10.67
C LEU A 392 -14.71 0.66 10.84
N ALA A 393 -15.18 1.87 11.19
CA ALA A 393 -14.32 3.01 11.46
C ALA A 393 -13.36 2.74 12.63
N THR A 394 -13.84 2.10 13.70
CA THR A 394 -13.01 1.70 14.84
C THR A 394 -11.86 0.78 14.42
N LYS A 395 -12.15 -0.26 13.64
CA LYS A 395 -11.13 -1.20 13.13
C LYS A 395 -10.10 -0.47 12.26
N LEU A 396 -10.59 0.36 11.33
CA LEU A 396 -9.74 1.16 10.45
C LEU A 396 -8.79 2.05 11.24
N VAL A 397 -9.31 2.77 12.24
CA VAL A 397 -8.52 3.66 13.09
C VAL A 397 -7.54 2.88 13.94
N GLU A 398 -7.96 1.76 14.52
CA GLU A 398 -7.07 0.92 15.33
C GLU A 398 -5.86 0.46 14.51
N ASP A 399 -6.09 -0.05 13.31
CA ASP A 399 -5.00 -0.43 12.40
C ASP A 399 -4.14 0.77 11.99
N TYR A 400 -4.77 1.92 11.72
CA TYR A 400 -4.09 3.17 11.37
C TYR A 400 -3.19 3.70 12.50
N ILE A 401 -3.69 3.71 13.74
CA ILE A 401 -2.94 4.10 14.95
C ILE A 401 -1.80 3.12 15.19
N ILE A 402 -2.07 1.83 15.13
CA ILE A 402 -1.06 0.79 15.29
C ILE A 402 0.07 0.98 14.27
N PHE A 403 -0.27 1.27 13.02
CA PHE A 403 0.68 1.52 11.95
C PHE A 403 1.53 2.77 12.22
N GLU A 404 0.91 3.91 12.53
CA GLU A 404 1.63 5.16 12.84
C GLU A 404 2.53 5.01 14.08
N GLU A 405 2.05 4.33 15.13
CA GLU A 405 2.76 4.24 16.41
C GLU A 405 3.80 3.13 16.49
N LYS A 406 3.62 2.00 15.79
CA LYS A 406 4.65 0.96 15.71
C LYS A 406 5.88 1.44 14.94
N SER A 407 5.70 2.34 13.99
CA SER A 407 6.79 2.99 13.27
C SER A 407 7.68 3.87 14.19
N CYS A 408 7.17 4.26 15.37
CA CYS A 408 7.84 5.14 16.32
C CYS A 408 8.58 4.40 17.49
N ARG A 409 8.69 3.06 17.46
CA ARG A 409 8.99 2.22 18.66
C ARG A 409 10.44 2.06 19.15
N HIS A 410 11.39 2.91 18.80
CA HIS A 410 12.70 2.90 19.49
C HIS A 410 12.71 3.63 20.86
N SER A 411 11.56 4.09 21.38
CA SER A 411 11.47 4.74 22.71
C SER A 411 11.23 3.78 23.91
N ARG A 412 11.32 2.46 23.72
CA ARG A 412 11.14 1.47 24.81
C ARG A 412 12.33 0.50 24.92
N THR A 413 13.54 1.02 25.03
CA THR A 413 14.62 0.28 25.70
C THR A 413 14.59 0.60 27.20
N ARG A 414 14.64 -0.48 27.98
CA ARG A 414 14.55 -0.51 29.44
C ARG A 414 15.60 0.42 30.07
N ILE A 415 15.20 1.17 31.10
CA ILE A 415 16.13 1.75 32.07
C ILE A 415 16.90 0.59 32.73
N PRO A 416 18.23 0.47 32.59
CA PRO A 416 18.99 -0.44 33.42
C PRO A 416 19.03 0.15 34.84
N ALA A 417 18.60 -0.65 35.81
CA ALA A 417 18.83 -0.36 37.22
C ALA A 417 20.33 -0.48 37.50
N TYR A 418 20.92 0.58 38.06
CA TYR A 418 22.24 0.66 38.71
C TYR A 418 23.50 0.36 37.87
N MET A 419 24.31 1.42 37.67
CA MET A 419 25.78 1.53 37.79
C MET A 419 26.05 3.05 37.66
N GLY A 420 26.63 3.79 38.61
CA GLY A 420 27.94 3.56 39.22
C GLY A 420 28.97 4.45 38.51
N ASP A 421 29.09 5.70 38.97
CA ASP A 421 30.13 6.72 38.75
C ASP A 421 30.61 7.11 37.32
N GLY A 422 30.39 8.39 36.99
CA GLY A 422 31.49 9.24 36.50
C GLY A 422 31.69 9.44 34.98
N ALA A 423 30.65 9.69 34.19
CA ALA A 423 30.82 10.31 32.86
C ALA A 423 29.66 11.28 32.54
N PRO A 424 29.92 12.48 31.98
CA PRO A 424 28.86 13.41 31.62
C PRO A 424 28.07 12.85 30.43
N LEU A 425 26.77 12.63 30.62
CA LEU A 425 25.84 12.29 29.55
C LEU A 425 25.90 13.36 28.45
N ASN A 426 26.31 12.93 27.26
CA ASN A 426 26.21 13.71 26.04
C ASN A 426 24.72 14.05 25.78
N LYS A 427 24.35 15.33 25.86
CA LYS A 427 22.96 15.81 25.75
C LYS A 427 22.40 15.78 24.32
N ASP A 428 23.18 15.32 23.33
CA ASP A 428 22.83 15.41 21.91
C ASP A 428 22.45 14.07 21.25
N LEU A 429 22.09 13.04 22.04
CA LEU A 429 21.29 11.93 21.51
C LEU A 429 19.85 12.43 21.34
N VAL A 430 19.48 12.83 20.13
CA VAL A 430 18.08 13.13 19.76
C VAL A 430 17.28 11.83 19.79
N MET A 431 16.92 11.41 21.00
CA MET A 431 15.73 10.62 21.29
C MET A 431 14.52 11.32 20.67
N CYS A 432 13.42 10.61 20.40
CA CYS A 432 12.13 11.25 20.15
C CYS A 432 11.75 12.09 21.40
N THR A 433 12.20 13.35 21.46
CA THR A 433 12.18 14.22 22.64
C THR A 433 10.83 14.89 22.87
N THR A 434 9.78 14.47 22.16
CA THR A 434 8.43 14.73 22.65
C THR A 434 8.11 13.69 23.70
N THR A 435 8.24 14.10 24.95
CA THR A 435 7.77 13.45 26.19
C THR A 435 6.37 12.82 26.06
N GLY A 436 6.21 11.71 25.34
CA GLY A 436 4.92 11.06 25.06
C GLY A 436 3.83 11.98 24.48
N ARG A 437 4.18 13.16 23.94
CA ARG A 437 3.20 14.20 23.57
C ARG A 437 2.79 14.19 22.09
N TRP A 438 3.61 13.68 21.17
CA TRP A 438 3.34 13.77 19.72
C TRP A 438 3.99 12.62 18.93
N ILE A 439 3.31 12.10 17.91
CA ILE A 439 3.97 11.33 16.83
C ILE A 439 4.85 12.31 16.04
N CYS A 440 6.15 12.04 15.91
CA CYS A 440 7.08 12.96 15.25
C CYS A 440 6.75 13.13 13.75
N GLN A 441 7.16 14.27 13.18
CA GLN A 441 6.91 14.68 11.79
C GLN A 441 7.27 13.58 10.76
N ASN A 442 8.27 12.76 11.03
CA ASN A 442 8.74 11.73 10.11
C ASN A 442 7.84 10.48 10.07
N HIS A 443 7.04 10.22 11.11
CA HIS A 443 6.22 9.00 11.17
C HIS A 443 4.77 9.20 10.67
N ARG A 444 4.38 10.45 10.31
CA ARG A 444 3.03 10.74 9.81
C ARG A 444 2.97 11.12 8.32
N ILE A 445 4.08 11.59 7.74
CA ILE A 445 4.17 11.86 6.30
C ILE A 445 4.86 10.67 5.64
N ASN A 446 4.11 9.61 5.36
CA ASN A 446 4.57 8.63 4.38
C ASN A 446 4.20 9.12 2.97
N ILE A 447 4.80 10.24 2.52
CA ILE A 447 5.17 10.29 1.10
C ILE A 447 6.37 9.36 1.03
N ARG A 448 6.13 8.04 1.00
CA ARG A 448 7.21 7.07 0.84
C ARG A 448 7.91 7.44 -0.47
N MET A 449 9.14 7.93 -0.37
CA MET A 449 9.92 8.39 -1.52
C MET A 449 10.51 7.16 -2.23
N ALA A 450 10.55 7.21 -3.55
CA ALA A 450 10.98 6.09 -4.38
C ALA A 450 12.43 5.64 -4.10
N THR A 451 12.74 4.40 -4.50
CA THR A 451 14.11 3.87 -4.54
C THR A 451 14.57 3.79 -5.99
N VAL A 452 15.75 4.33 -6.28
CA VAL A 452 16.37 4.29 -7.61
C VAL A 452 17.50 3.26 -7.60
N ILE A 453 17.41 2.27 -8.47
CA ILE A 453 18.41 1.22 -8.68
C ILE A 453 19.13 1.53 -9.99
N ILE A 454 20.47 1.60 -9.95
CA ILE A 454 21.32 1.91 -11.09
C ILE A 454 22.06 0.64 -11.52
N GLY A 455 21.69 0.13 -12.69
CA GLY A 455 22.14 -1.14 -13.25
C GLY A 455 21.01 -2.17 -13.23
N GLY A 456 20.46 -2.49 -14.40
CA GLY A 456 19.37 -3.44 -14.61
C GLY A 456 19.83 -4.87 -14.89
N GLY A 457 21.09 -5.21 -14.57
CA GLY A 457 21.58 -6.59 -14.62
C GLY A 457 20.90 -7.49 -13.58
N ILE A 458 21.38 -8.73 -13.45
CA ILE A 458 20.79 -9.72 -12.53
C ILE A 458 20.72 -9.21 -11.09
N ILE A 459 21.77 -8.54 -10.59
CA ILE A 459 21.79 -8.01 -9.22
C ILE A 459 20.70 -6.95 -9.03
N GLY A 460 20.64 -5.94 -9.91
CA GLY A 460 19.63 -4.90 -9.83
C GLY A 460 18.20 -5.39 -10.04
N THR A 461 18.00 -6.36 -10.93
CA THR A 461 16.69 -6.99 -11.14
C THR A 461 16.25 -7.78 -9.91
N SER A 462 17.16 -8.52 -9.27
CA SER A 462 16.88 -9.20 -8.00
C SER A 462 16.55 -8.22 -6.88
N ILE A 463 17.31 -7.12 -6.73
CA ILE A 463 17.02 -6.07 -5.74
C ILE A 463 15.63 -5.47 -5.98
N ALA A 464 15.29 -5.17 -7.24
CA ALA A 464 13.98 -4.65 -7.60
C ALA A 464 12.86 -5.64 -7.26
N TYR A 465 13.07 -6.94 -7.52
CA TYR A 465 12.12 -8.01 -7.17
C TYR A 465 11.88 -8.08 -5.66
N HIS A 466 12.92 -8.09 -4.84
CA HIS A 466 12.76 -8.15 -3.38
C HIS A 466 12.15 -6.86 -2.81
N LEU A 467 12.58 -5.68 -3.28
CA LEU A 467 12.03 -4.40 -2.83
C LEU A 467 10.54 -4.21 -3.15
N SER A 468 10.09 -4.72 -4.30
CA SER A 468 8.69 -4.66 -4.73
C SER A 468 7.79 -5.72 -4.10
N ASN A 469 8.36 -6.82 -3.58
CA ASN A 469 7.64 -7.83 -2.79
C ASN A 469 7.76 -7.66 -1.28
N SER A 470 8.59 -6.71 -0.81
CA SER A 470 8.72 -6.42 0.61
C SER A 470 7.39 -5.99 1.22
N ARG A 471 7.16 -6.33 2.50
CA ARG A 471 6.03 -5.81 3.28
C ARG A 471 5.99 -4.27 3.38
N PHE A 472 7.13 -3.63 3.08
CA PHE A 472 7.28 -2.18 3.03
C PHE A 472 7.07 -1.60 1.62
N ALA A 473 6.78 -2.44 0.62
CA ALA A 473 6.42 -1.99 -0.71
C ALA A 473 5.15 -1.12 -0.67
N SER A 474 5.16 -0.01 -1.39
CA SER A 474 4.00 0.85 -1.61
C SER A 474 3.85 1.08 -3.10
N LYS A 475 2.61 1.03 -3.59
CA LYS A 475 2.31 1.39 -4.99
C LYS A 475 2.54 2.87 -5.29
N GLU A 476 2.57 3.72 -4.26
CA GLU A 476 2.79 5.17 -4.38
C GLU A 476 4.29 5.54 -4.30
N ALA A 477 5.11 4.67 -3.71
CA ALA A 477 6.56 4.83 -3.58
C ALA A 477 7.28 3.88 -4.53
N GLY A 478 7.36 4.29 -5.80
CA GLY A 478 7.87 3.45 -6.87
C GLY A 478 9.30 2.95 -6.63
N VAL A 479 9.60 1.75 -7.15
CA VAL A 479 10.98 1.34 -7.41
C VAL A 479 11.27 1.67 -8.87
N HIS A 480 12.39 2.34 -9.11
CA HIS A 480 12.84 2.70 -10.45
C HIS A 480 14.16 1.99 -10.75
N VAL A 481 14.29 1.39 -11.92
CA VAL A 481 15.53 0.80 -12.41
C VAL A 481 16.04 1.62 -13.59
N ILE A 482 17.29 2.04 -13.55
CA ILE A 482 17.96 2.78 -14.63
C ILE A 482 19.04 1.87 -15.23
N ASP A 483 19.00 1.65 -16.54
CA ASP A 483 20.04 0.94 -17.28
C ASP A 483 20.44 1.71 -18.54
N SER A 484 21.76 1.85 -18.76
CA SER A 484 22.31 2.60 -19.89
C SER A 484 22.27 1.84 -21.21
N SER A 485 22.02 0.53 -21.16
CA SER A 485 21.92 -0.33 -22.33
C SER A 485 20.62 -0.04 -23.09
N SER A 486 20.73 0.09 -24.41
CA SER A 486 19.60 0.04 -25.37
C SER A 486 18.91 -1.31 -25.40
N GLN A 487 19.66 -2.39 -25.14
CA GLN A 487 19.11 -3.73 -24.98
C GLN A 487 19.53 -4.31 -23.63
N LEU A 488 18.54 -4.57 -22.78
CA LEU A 488 18.75 -5.18 -21.48
C LEU A 488 19.47 -6.53 -21.59
N TYR A 489 20.24 -6.85 -20.56
CA TYR A 489 21.01 -8.10 -20.44
C TYR A 489 22.09 -8.30 -21.52
N SER A 490 22.52 -7.22 -22.18
CA SER A 490 23.69 -7.22 -23.07
C SER A 490 25.04 -7.33 -22.35
N GLY A 491 25.05 -7.26 -21.01
CA GLY A 491 26.24 -7.43 -20.17
C GLY A 491 26.40 -8.85 -19.61
N ALA A 492 27.25 -9.02 -18.58
CA ALA A 492 27.57 -10.33 -18.01
C ALA A 492 26.35 -11.19 -17.64
N SER A 493 25.25 -10.58 -17.17
CA SER A 493 24.05 -11.31 -16.77
C SER A 493 23.40 -12.13 -17.89
N GLY A 494 23.51 -11.73 -19.16
CA GLY A 494 22.96 -12.51 -20.29
C GLY A 494 23.91 -13.57 -20.86
N TYR A 495 25.21 -13.47 -20.56
CA TYR A 495 26.28 -14.32 -21.12
C TYR A 495 26.98 -15.20 -20.08
N ALA A 496 26.61 -15.10 -18.80
CA ALA A 496 27.18 -15.90 -17.73
C ALA A 496 26.90 -17.40 -17.86
N GLY A 497 27.68 -18.19 -17.12
CA GLY A 497 27.57 -19.65 -17.09
C GLY A 497 26.34 -20.18 -16.38
N GLY A 498 25.79 -19.49 -15.38
CA GLY A 498 24.55 -19.87 -14.69
C GLY A 498 24.68 -21.00 -13.67
N PHE A 499 25.91 -21.41 -13.35
CA PHE A 499 26.17 -22.36 -12.28
C PHE A 499 25.85 -21.75 -10.92
N LEU A 500 25.17 -22.51 -10.07
CA LEU A 500 24.77 -22.17 -8.72
C LEU A 500 25.45 -23.14 -7.76
N ALA A 501 26.02 -22.61 -6.69
CA ALA A 501 26.56 -23.39 -5.58
C ALA A 501 26.00 -22.87 -4.26
N ARG A 502 25.79 -23.78 -3.31
CA ARG A 502 25.29 -23.46 -1.97
C ARG A 502 26.40 -23.14 -0.98
N ASP A 503 27.47 -23.94 -0.96
CA ASP A 503 28.49 -24.00 0.09
C ASP A 503 29.94 -24.01 -0.45
N TRP A 504 30.16 -23.42 -1.63
CA TRP A 504 31.49 -23.37 -2.28
C TRP A 504 32.26 -22.08 -1.99
N PHE A 505 31.79 -21.30 -1.01
CA PHE A 505 32.29 -19.97 -0.76
C PHE A 505 33.11 -19.91 0.52
N GLU A 506 34.05 -18.97 0.57
CA GLU A 506 34.82 -18.73 1.79
C GLU A 506 33.91 -18.22 2.93
N PRO A 507 34.32 -18.33 4.21
CA PRO A 507 33.47 -18.05 5.36
C PRO A 507 32.76 -16.68 5.32
N ALA A 508 33.39 -15.65 4.75
CA ALA A 508 32.82 -14.31 4.65
C ALA A 508 31.63 -14.19 3.66
N VAL A 509 31.42 -15.19 2.81
CA VAL A 509 30.39 -15.19 1.74
C VAL A 509 29.46 -16.41 1.85
N ASP A 510 29.79 -17.40 2.70
CA ASP A 510 29.08 -18.68 2.80
C ASP A 510 27.59 -18.51 3.12
N GLU A 511 27.24 -17.67 4.11
CA GLU A 511 25.84 -17.41 4.44
C GLU A 511 25.05 -16.80 3.29
N LEU A 512 25.65 -15.85 2.55
CA LEU A 512 25.04 -15.23 1.37
C LEU A 512 24.83 -16.26 0.26
N GLY A 513 25.82 -17.14 0.05
CA GLY A 513 25.77 -18.23 -0.90
C GLY A 513 24.63 -19.21 -0.62
N ALA A 514 24.57 -19.68 0.64
CA ALA A 514 23.54 -20.60 1.10
C ALA A 514 22.13 -19.99 0.97
N LEU A 515 21.95 -18.75 1.44
CA LEU A 515 20.70 -18.01 1.31
C LEU A 515 20.27 -17.89 -0.16
N SER A 516 21.19 -17.47 -1.04
CA SER A 516 20.88 -17.24 -2.44
C SER A 516 20.52 -18.53 -3.18
N PHE A 517 21.21 -19.64 -2.91
CA PHE A 517 20.89 -20.94 -3.47
C PHE A 517 19.48 -21.40 -3.06
N ASP A 518 19.16 -21.27 -1.77
CA ASP A 518 17.83 -21.64 -1.26
C ASP A 518 16.73 -20.76 -1.86
N LEU A 519 16.99 -19.46 -2.07
CA LEU A 519 16.08 -18.57 -2.78
C LEU A 519 15.88 -18.94 -4.25
N HIS A 520 16.93 -19.34 -4.98
CA HIS A 520 16.81 -19.82 -6.36
C HIS A 520 15.90 -21.05 -6.46
N ARG A 521 16.10 -22.00 -5.56
CA ARG A 521 15.27 -23.22 -5.47
C ARG A 521 13.82 -22.87 -5.18
N GLN A 522 13.55 -22.05 -4.16
CA GLN A 522 12.20 -21.64 -3.79
C GLN A 522 11.50 -20.87 -4.91
N LEU A 523 12.21 -19.96 -5.59
CA LEU A 523 11.67 -19.21 -6.71
C LEU A 523 11.29 -20.15 -7.86
N ALA A 524 12.13 -21.15 -8.15
CA ALA A 524 11.88 -22.14 -9.19
C ALA A 524 10.67 -23.03 -8.86
N GLU A 525 10.58 -23.52 -7.63
CA GLU A 525 9.43 -24.31 -7.14
C GLU A 525 8.13 -23.49 -7.25
N LYS A 526 8.16 -22.21 -6.85
CA LYS A 526 6.98 -21.34 -6.82
C LYS A 526 6.49 -20.95 -8.22
N HIS A 527 7.37 -20.83 -9.20
CA HIS A 527 7.03 -20.22 -10.49
C HIS A 527 7.29 -21.11 -11.70
N ASP A 528 7.48 -22.42 -11.51
CA ASP A 528 7.79 -23.38 -12.59
C ASP A 528 9.11 -23.02 -13.31
N GLY A 529 10.13 -22.78 -12.49
CA GLY A 529 11.45 -22.31 -12.94
C GLY A 529 12.24 -23.32 -13.75
N ALA A 530 12.00 -24.62 -13.52
CA ALA A 530 12.54 -25.68 -14.35
C ALA A 530 12.16 -25.43 -15.81
N ARG A 531 10.86 -25.23 -16.11
CA ARG A 531 10.42 -24.94 -17.48
C ARG A 531 10.73 -23.52 -17.94
N LYS A 532 10.66 -22.51 -17.07
CA LYS A 532 10.75 -21.09 -17.50
C LYS A 532 12.17 -20.58 -17.72
N TRP A 533 13.12 -20.94 -16.87
CA TRP A 533 14.52 -20.51 -16.97
C TRP A 533 15.53 -21.63 -16.77
N GLY A 534 15.09 -22.89 -16.86
CA GLY A 534 16.00 -24.03 -16.87
C GLY A 534 16.66 -24.31 -15.54
N PHE A 535 15.99 -24.05 -14.40
CA PHE A 535 16.50 -24.46 -13.09
C PHE A 535 16.59 -26.00 -13.02
N MET A 536 17.80 -26.52 -12.89
CA MET A 536 18.09 -27.95 -12.78
C MET A 536 19.03 -28.18 -11.59
N GLN A 537 18.68 -29.07 -10.67
CA GLN A 537 19.67 -29.57 -9.71
C GLN A 537 20.72 -30.37 -10.47
N GLY A 538 21.96 -30.42 -9.98
CA GLY A 538 23.02 -31.04 -10.75
C GLY A 538 24.10 -31.74 -9.95
N THR A 539 25.09 -32.21 -10.68
CA THR A 539 26.33 -32.78 -10.17
C THR A 539 27.50 -32.02 -10.78
N ALA A 540 28.45 -31.65 -9.94
CA ALA A 540 29.70 -31.03 -10.35
C ALA A 540 30.82 -32.08 -10.39
N TRP A 541 31.66 -31.97 -11.41
CA TRP A 541 32.71 -32.93 -11.76
C TRP A 541 34.05 -32.20 -11.93
N SER A 542 35.13 -32.83 -11.51
CA SER A 542 36.51 -32.46 -11.86
C SER A 542 37.04 -33.38 -12.94
N LEU A 543 37.66 -32.84 -13.98
CA LEU A 543 38.38 -33.63 -14.99
C LEU A 543 39.83 -33.95 -14.59
N ASP A 544 40.38 -33.20 -13.63
CA ASP A 544 41.72 -33.41 -13.10
C ASP A 544 41.57 -34.08 -11.72
N GLY A 545 41.98 -35.34 -11.59
CA GLY A 545 41.83 -36.15 -10.36
C GLY A 545 42.66 -35.69 -9.15
N ASP A 546 43.19 -34.46 -9.15
CA ASP A 546 43.80 -33.80 -8.00
C ASP A 546 43.80 -32.27 -8.21
N LEU A 547 43.16 -31.52 -7.31
CA LEU A 547 43.14 -30.05 -7.31
C LEU A 547 44.42 -29.48 -6.66
N PRO A 548 45.05 -28.42 -7.21
CA PRO A 548 46.10 -27.67 -6.51
C PRO A 548 45.57 -27.04 -5.21
N GLU A 549 46.36 -27.13 -4.13
CA GLU A 549 46.02 -26.83 -2.73
C GLU A 549 45.29 -25.50 -2.45
N ARG A 550 45.39 -24.50 -3.33
CA ARG A 550 44.74 -23.18 -3.12
C ARG A 550 43.23 -23.16 -3.27
N ARG A 551 42.61 -24.17 -3.88
CA ARG A 551 41.14 -24.37 -3.85
C ARG A 551 40.70 -25.43 -2.83
N ALA A 552 41.65 -26.15 -2.22
CA ALA A 552 41.37 -27.31 -1.38
C ALA A 552 41.00 -26.95 0.08
N GLU A 553 41.28 -25.74 0.55
CA GLU A 553 41.01 -25.36 1.95
C GLU A 553 39.51 -25.26 2.28
N ALA A 554 38.64 -24.96 1.31
CA ALA A 554 37.18 -24.91 1.54
C ALA A 554 36.51 -26.31 1.55
N THR A 555 37.19 -27.36 1.07
CA THR A 555 36.61 -28.70 0.84
C THR A 555 37.12 -29.79 1.78
N ARG A 556 37.97 -29.48 2.78
CA ARG A 556 38.62 -30.49 3.64
C ARG A 556 37.75 -31.11 4.75
N SER A 557 36.44 -30.90 4.79
CA SER A 557 35.58 -31.41 5.87
C SER A 557 34.54 -32.48 5.48
N ARG A 558 34.61 -33.10 4.30
CA ARG A 558 33.68 -34.19 3.94
C ARG A 558 34.42 -35.46 3.49
N GLU A 559 34.02 -36.58 4.10
CA GLU A 559 34.58 -37.92 3.91
C GLU A 559 34.54 -38.35 2.43
N LYS A 560 35.65 -38.94 1.97
CA LYS A 560 35.82 -39.47 0.62
C LYS A 560 35.06 -40.79 0.46
N ASP A 561 33.90 -40.75 -0.18
CA ASP A 561 33.35 -41.92 -0.87
C ASP A 561 33.69 -41.82 -2.37
N ALA A 562 34.89 -42.29 -2.71
CA ALA A 562 35.38 -42.35 -4.08
C ALA A 562 34.93 -43.64 -4.76
N SER A 563 33.74 -43.62 -5.38
CA SER A 563 33.41 -44.54 -6.47
C SER A 563 33.43 -43.77 -7.78
N ALA A 564 34.25 -44.20 -8.74
CA ALA A 564 34.28 -43.63 -10.09
C ALA A 564 32.92 -43.82 -10.77
N ASN A 565 32.04 -42.82 -10.69
CA ASN A 565 30.77 -42.81 -11.40
C ASN A 565 31.00 -42.49 -12.88
N GLU A 566 30.19 -43.08 -13.77
CA GLU A 566 30.17 -42.69 -15.18
C GLU A 566 29.78 -41.20 -15.29
N GLY A 567 30.70 -40.37 -15.76
CA GLY A 567 30.48 -38.94 -15.96
C GLY A 567 29.43 -38.61 -17.03
N PRO A 568 29.23 -37.33 -17.36
CA PRO A 568 28.28 -36.94 -18.39
C PRO A 568 28.65 -37.56 -19.75
N GLY A 569 27.71 -38.25 -20.40
CA GLY A 569 27.93 -38.94 -21.67
C GLY A 569 28.17 -38.03 -22.88
N TRP A 570 27.97 -36.73 -22.72
CA TRP A 570 28.31 -35.72 -23.71
C TRP A 570 29.79 -35.30 -23.66
N LEU A 571 30.50 -35.66 -22.58
CA LEU A 571 31.94 -35.49 -22.46
C LEU A 571 32.63 -36.72 -23.06
N THR A 572 33.59 -36.49 -23.95
CA THR A 572 34.24 -37.54 -24.76
C THR A 572 35.71 -37.75 -24.40
N THR A 573 36.17 -37.08 -23.35
CA THR A 573 37.58 -37.09 -22.93
C THR A 573 37.71 -37.24 -21.43
N GLY A 574 38.66 -38.08 -21.02
CA GLY A 574 39.15 -38.21 -19.65
C GLY A 574 38.13 -38.81 -18.67
N PRO A 575 38.59 -39.54 -17.65
CA PRO A 575 37.74 -39.85 -16.51
C PRO A 575 37.42 -38.55 -15.75
N VAL A 576 36.25 -38.49 -15.12
CA VAL A 576 35.87 -37.40 -14.23
C VAL A 576 35.63 -37.92 -12.82
N GLU A 577 35.84 -37.07 -11.84
CA GLU A 577 35.55 -37.33 -10.43
C GLU A 577 34.43 -36.41 -9.95
N SER A 578 33.45 -36.96 -9.22
CA SER A 578 32.39 -36.15 -8.62
C SER A 578 32.98 -35.31 -7.49
N ILE A 579 32.80 -33.99 -7.57
CA ILE A 579 33.21 -33.05 -6.51
C ILE A 579 32.01 -32.54 -5.70
N SER A 580 30.79 -32.70 -6.21
CA SER A 580 29.55 -32.40 -5.49
C SER A 580 28.36 -33.01 -6.23
N ASP A 581 27.50 -33.72 -5.52
CA ASP A 581 26.23 -34.29 -6.00
C ASP A 581 24.99 -33.64 -5.35
N GLN A 582 25.21 -32.72 -4.41
CA GLN A 582 24.21 -31.95 -3.69
C GLN A 582 24.66 -30.51 -3.51
N GLY A 583 23.70 -29.58 -3.42
CA GLY A 583 24.01 -28.17 -3.19
C GLY A 583 24.54 -27.42 -4.42
N VAL A 584 24.42 -28.01 -5.62
CA VAL A 584 24.71 -27.36 -6.90
C VAL A 584 23.53 -27.44 -7.83
N ALA A 585 23.38 -26.43 -8.68
CA ALA A 585 22.32 -26.32 -9.66
C ALA A 585 22.77 -25.48 -10.85
N GLN A 586 21.96 -25.50 -11.90
CA GLN A 586 22.20 -24.76 -13.13
C GLN A 586 20.94 -23.99 -13.52
N VAL A 587 21.11 -22.80 -14.08
CA VAL A 587 20.04 -22.01 -14.72
C VAL A 587 20.51 -21.48 -16.08
N ASP A 588 19.56 -21.04 -16.92
CA ASP A 588 19.86 -20.08 -17.98
C ASP A 588 19.76 -18.66 -17.42
N PRO A 589 20.89 -17.92 -17.31
CA PRO A 589 20.91 -16.57 -16.77
C PRO A 589 20.03 -15.57 -17.52
N LEU A 590 19.98 -15.67 -18.85
CA LEU A 590 19.23 -14.72 -19.67
C LEU A 590 17.72 -14.92 -19.45
N ARG A 591 17.27 -16.17 -19.44
CA ARG A 591 15.86 -16.49 -19.16
C ARG A 591 15.45 -16.12 -17.74
N LEU A 592 16.33 -16.33 -16.74
CA LEU A 592 16.09 -15.90 -15.36
C LEU A 592 15.96 -14.38 -15.26
N CYS A 593 16.87 -13.65 -15.92
CA CYS A 593 16.83 -12.19 -15.99
C CYS A 593 15.51 -11.68 -16.57
N HIS A 594 15.05 -12.23 -17.70
CA HIS A 594 13.77 -11.86 -18.30
C HIS A 594 12.58 -12.20 -17.40
N PHE A 595 12.58 -13.36 -16.75
CA PHE A 595 11.52 -13.71 -15.80
C PHE A 595 11.43 -12.70 -14.64
N LEU A 596 12.56 -12.36 -14.01
CA LEU A 596 12.58 -11.39 -12.92
C LEU A 596 12.18 -9.99 -13.41
N HIS A 597 12.62 -9.60 -14.62
CA HIS A 597 12.19 -8.35 -15.26
C HIS A 597 10.66 -8.27 -15.35
N GLU A 598 10.05 -9.25 -16.01
CA GLU A 598 8.59 -9.32 -16.22
C GLU A 598 7.84 -9.31 -14.89
N ALA A 599 8.36 -10.05 -13.90
CA ALA A 599 7.80 -10.05 -12.55
C ALA A 599 7.84 -8.65 -11.92
N THR A 600 8.97 -7.94 -11.99
CA THR A 600 9.08 -6.58 -11.43
C THR A 600 8.17 -5.57 -12.14
N VAL A 601 8.05 -5.66 -13.47
CA VAL A 601 7.12 -4.81 -14.23
C VAL A 601 5.68 -5.06 -13.81
N SER A 602 5.28 -6.33 -13.66
CA SER A 602 3.95 -6.70 -13.18
C SER A 602 3.66 -6.20 -11.75
N GLN A 603 4.71 -5.97 -10.96
CA GLN A 603 4.65 -5.45 -9.59
C GLN A 603 4.71 -3.91 -9.53
N GLY A 604 4.79 -3.22 -10.67
CA GLY A 604 4.76 -1.76 -10.76
C GLY A 604 6.13 -1.08 -10.70
N VAL A 605 7.23 -1.84 -10.86
CA VAL A 605 8.57 -1.26 -11.00
C VAL A 605 8.68 -0.53 -12.34
N THR A 606 9.17 0.70 -12.32
CA THR A 606 9.36 1.52 -13.53
C THR A 606 10.78 1.37 -14.04
N TRP A 607 10.92 0.98 -15.31
CA TRP A 607 12.22 0.80 -15.95
C TRP A 607 12.54 1.97 -16.89
N HIS A 608 13.76 2.50 -16.78
CA HIS A 608 14.30 3.59 -17.58
C HIS A 608 15.52 3.09 -18.35
N TYR A 609 15.33 2.77 -19.63
CA TYR A 609 16.41 2.35 -20.52
C TYR A 609 16.05 2.70 -21.98
N PRO A 610 17.02 3.07 -22.83
CA PRO A 610 18.41 3.37 -22.48
C PRO A 610 18.55 4.71 -21.76
N ALA A 611 18.98 4.70 -20.51
CA ALA A 611 19.08 5.89 -19.68
C ALA A 611 20.27 5.80 -18.73
N GLN A 612 20.91 6.94 -18.45
CA GLN A 612 22.04 6.99 -17.52
C GLN A 612 21.80 8.05 -16.45
N PRO A 613 22.16 7.76 -15.18
CA PRO A 613 22.11 8.76 -14.14
C PRO A 613 23.29 9.73 -14.33
N ILE A 614 23.03 11.03 -14.23
CA ILE A 614 24.03 12.07 -14.49
C ILE A 614 24.36 12.90 -13.24
N ASP A 615 23.46 12.99 -12.26
CA ASP A 615 23.66 13.80 -11.06
C ASP A 615 22.72 13.36 -9.92
N VAL A 616 23.12 13.61 -8.69
CA VAL A 616 22.30 13.42 -7.49
C VAL A 616 21.95 14.79 -6.92
N VAL A 617 20.66 15.08 -6.83
CA VAL A 617 20.15 16.35 -6.30
C VAL A 617 19.79 16.15 -4.84
N SER A 618 20.49 16.88 -3.97
CA SER A 618 20.17 16.98 -2.54
C SER A 618 19.50 18.31 -2.19
N ASP A 619 18.81 18.32 -1.06
CA ASP A 619 18.23 19.54 -0.48
C ASP A 619 19.35 20.46 0.06
N PRO A 620 19.41 21.74 -0.33
CA PRO A 620 20.52 22.61 0.06
C PRO A 620 20.66 22.87 1.56
N ALA A 621 19.56 22.75 2.33
CA ALA A 621 19.56 23.05 3.77
C ALA A 621 19.86 21.80 4.61
N THR A 622 19.29 20.66 4.22
CA THR A 622 19.36 19.41 4.98
C THR A 622 20.38 18.42 4.43
N LEU A 623 20.83 18.61 3.18
CA LEU A 623 21.68 17.68 2.42
C LEU A 623 21.05 16.29 2.22
N LEU A 624 19.73 16.15 2.38
CA LEU A 624 19.04 14.89 2.10
C LEU A 624 18.88 14.68 0.60
N ILE A 625 18.98 13.44 0.13
CA ILE A 625 18.72 13.08 -1.27
C ILE A 625 17.25 13.39 -1.61
N ARG A 626 17.02 14.12 -2.71
CA ARG A 626 15.69 14.50 -3.20
C ARG A 626 15.33 13.82 -4.51
N SER A 627 16.30 13.70 -5.42
CA SER A 627 16.11 13.09 -6.73
C SER A 627 17.42 12.70 -7.41
N VAL A 628 17.35 11.77 -8.37
CA VAL A 628 18.42 11.50 -9.33
C VAL A 628 18.05 12.12 -10.67
N LYS A 629 18.97 12.90 -11.28
CA LYS A 629 18.84 13.34 -12.67
C LYS A 629 19.26 12.24 -13.61
N VAL A 630 18.49 12.05 -14.66
CA VAL A 630 18.64 10.98 -15.64
C VAL A 630 18.63 11.57 -17.03
N LEU A 631 19.56 11.13 -17.87
CA LEU A 631 19.60 11.42 -19.30
C LEU A 631 19.09 10.20 -20.07
N ASN A 632 17.99 10.37 -20.81
CA ASN A 632 17.60 9.38 -21.80
C ASN A 632 18.61 9.43 -22.96
N SER A 633 19.23 8.30 -23.23
CA SER A 633 20.34 8.19 -24.17
C SER A 633 19.94 8.21 -25.64
N GLU A 634 18.67 7.93 -25.95
CA GLU A 634 18.13 8.01 -27.31
C GLU A 634 17.60 9.40 -27.61
N THR A 635 16.75 9.95 -26.73
CA THR A 635 16.10 11.24 -26.95
C THR A 635 16.96 12.43 -26.54
N GLN A 636 18.05 12.19 -25.80
CA GLN A 636 18.91 13.23 -25.20
C GLN A 636 18.15 14.18 -24.25
N THR A 637 17.01 13.73 -23.72
CA THR A 637 16.21 14.52 -22.77
C THR A 637 16.60 14.22 -21.33
N GLU A 638 16.77 15.26 -20.53
CA GLU A 638 17.00 15.17 -19.09
C GLU A 638 15.68 15.22 -18.31
N TYR A 639 15.59 14.42 -17.25
CA TYR A 639 14.49 14.44 -16.29
C TYR A 639 14.96 13.99 -14.91
N SER A 640 14.16 14.24 -13.87
CA SER A 640 14.49 13.88 -12.50
C SER A 640 13.52 12.84 -11.95
N ILE A 641 14.05 11.82 -11.29
CA ILE A 641 13.26 10.84 -10.53
C ILE A 641 13.40 11.19 -9.06
N SER A 642 12.28 11.53 -8.40
CA SER A 642 12.30 11.82 -6.97
C SER A 642 12.56 10.55 -6.17
N CYS A 643 13.51 10.58 -5.24
CA CYS A 643 13.91 9.42 -4.46
C CYS A 643 14.67 9.84 -3.20
N ARG A 644 14.72 8.95 -2.21
CA ARG A 644 15.62 9.06 -1.05
C ARG A 644 16.71 8.00 -1.03
N ASN A 645 16.47 6.86 -1.68
CA ASN A 645 17.39 5.73 -1.70
C ASN A 645 17.96 5.54 -3.11
N ILE A 646 19.28 5.41 -3.20
CA ILE A 646 20.00 5.12 -4.45
C ILE A 646 20.79 3.83 -4.24
N VAL A 647 20.57 2.84 -5.10
CA VAL A 647 21.31 1.58 -5.10
C VAL A 647 22.17 1.52 -6.36
N ILE A 648 23.48 1.36 -6.21
CA ILE A 648 24.43 1.28 -7.33
C ILE A 648 24.89 -0.17 -7.49
N CYS A 649 24.46 -0.80 -8.59
CA CYS A 649 24.78 -2.18 -8.95
C CYS A 649 25.09 -2.33 -10.45
N ALA A 650 25.83 -1.37 -11.00
CA ALA A 650 26.13 -1.24 -12.43
C ALA A 650 27.25 -2.19 -12.92
N GLY A 651 27.43 -3.35 -12.28
CA GLY A 651 28.45 -4.34 -12.65
C GLY A 651 29.86 -3.71 -12.80
N PRO A 652 30.62 -4.00 -13.87
CA PRO A 652 31.96 -3.45 -14.05
C PRO A 652 31.98 -1.93 -14.29
N TRP A 653 30.84 -1.29 -14.56
CA TRP A 653 30.71 0.17 -14.69
C TRP A 653 30.49 0.89 -13.36
N THR A 654 30.42 0.16 -12.24
CA THR A 654 30.10 0.73 -10.93
C THR A 654 31.01 1.91 -10.56
N SER A 655 32.33 1.79 -10.72
CA SER A 655 33.25 2.88 -10.38
C SER A 655 33.11 4.10 -11.28
N LEU A 656 32.67 3.93 -12.54
CA LEU A 656 32.41 5.04 -13.47
C LEU A 656 31.13 5.79 -13.08
N VAL A 657 30.06 5.04 -12.81
CA VAL A 657 28.79 5.60 -12.31
C VAL A 657 29.01 6.33 -11.00
N TYR A 658 29.76 5.73 -10.07
CA TYR A 658 30.05 6.32 -8.77
C TYR A 658 30.81 7.64 -8.90
N LYS A 659 31.84 7.71 -9.75
CA LYS A 659 32.57 8.96 -10.04
C LYS A 659 31.69 10.04 -10.66
N SER A 660 30.72 9.65 -11.49
CA SER A 660 29.79 10.61 -12.10
C SER A 660 28.85 11.23 -11.07
N LEU A 661 28.31 10.41 -10.16
CA LEU A 661 27.33 10.86 -9.16
C LEU A 661 27.97 11.49 -7.93
N PHE A 662 29.15 11.02 -7.55
CA PHE A 662 29.89 11.45 -6.36
C PHE A 662 31.35 11.75 -6.73
N PRO A 663 31.63 12.83 -7.48
CA PRO A 663 32.96 13.11 -8.03
C PRO A 663 34.04 13.38 -6.97
N SER A 664 33.65 13.75 -5.75
CA SER A 664 34.56 13.99 -4.62
C SER A 664 34.74 12.77 -3.70
N ALA A 665 34.04 11.67 -3.98
CA ALA A 665 34.07 10.46 -3.18
C ALA A 665 35.04 9.42 -3.76
N THR A 666 35.57 8.56 -2.90
CA THR A 666 36.38 7.42 -3.34
C THR A 666 35.46 6.32 -3.86
N PRO A 667 35.56 5.91 -5.14
CA PRO A 667 34.69 4.88 -5.69
C PRO A 667 35.08 3.48 -5.20
N PRO A 668 34.13 2.53 -5.18
CA PRO A 668 34.44 1.12 -4.93
C PRO A 668 35.51 0.62 -5.91
N ALA A 669 36.50 -0.11 -5.39
CA ALA A 669 37.61 -0.64 -6.17
C ALA A 669 37.20 -1.92 -6.92
N VAL A 670 36.60 -1.72 -8.10
CA VAL A 670 36.16 -2.80 -9.00
C VAL A 670 36.84 -2.65 -10.36
N SER A 671 37.36 -3.75 -10.88
CA SER A 671 37.95 -3.87 -12.21
C SER A 671 37.04 -4.70 -13.13
N ALA A 672 37.26 -4.60 -14.44
CA ALA A 672 36.55 -5.38 -15.44
C ALA A 672 37.45 -6.51 -15.94
N LEU A 673 36.94 -7.73 -16.00
CA LEU A 673 37.62 -8.87 -16.63
C LEU A 673 36.76 -9.41 -17.76
N ALA A 674 37.29 -9.38 -18.98
CA ALA A 674 36.60 -9.93 -20.14
C ALA A 674 36.68 -11.46 -20.16
N GLY A 675 35.57 -12.12 -20.52
CA GLY A 675 35.47 -13.57 -20.66
C GLY A 675 34.71 -13.94 -21.92
N TYR A 676 35.22 -14.95 -22.63
CA TYR A 676 34.62 -15.53 -23.83
C TYR A 676 33.79 -16.77 -23.47
N SER A 677 32.67 -16.95 -24.14
CA SER A 677 31.79 -18.10 -23.95
C SER A 677 31.15 -18.60 -25.24
N LEU A 678 30.75 -19.87 -25.25
CA LEU A 678 29.92 -20.48 -26.26
C LEU A 678 28.70 -21.16 -25.61
N VAL A 679 27.59 -21.17 -26.34
CA VAL A 679 26.46 -22.08 -26.10
C VAL A 679 26.36 -22.99 -27.31
N LEU A 680 26.33 -24.31 -27.07
CA LEU A 680 26.49 -25.33 -28.09
C LEU A 680 25.37 -26.39 -28.01
N ARG A 681 25.10 -27.08 -29.12
CA ARG A 681 24.45 -28.40 -29.12
C ARG A 681 25.46 -29.48 -29.46
N SER A 682 25.30 -30.63 -28.82
CA SER A 682 26.07 -31.83 -29.07
C SER A 682 25.12 -32.95 -29.47
N PRO A 683 25.39 -33.73 -30.54
CA PRO A 683 24.62 -34.94 -30.85
C PRO A 683 24.59 -35.99 -29.73
N ARG A 684 25.43 -35.83 -28.70
CA ARG A 684 25.50 -36.70 -27.51
C ARG A 684 24.71 -36.17 -26.30
N TYR A 685 24.00 -35.04 -26.46
CA TYR A 685 23.14 -34.47 -25.43
C TYR A 685 21.83 -34.00 -26.08
N SER A 686 20.82 -34.84 -25.98
CA SER A 686 19.47 -34.60 -26.50
C SER A 686 18.47 -34.30 -25.37
N LEU A 687 17.24 -33.91 -25.75
CA LEU A 687 16.15 -33.75 -24.79
C LEU A 687 15.72 -35.09 -24.16
N GLU A 688 15.91 -36.19 -24.89
CA GLU A 688 15.68 -37.55 -24.38
C GLU A 688 16.73 -37.89 -23.32
N ASP A 689 18.01 -37.56 -23.56
CA ASP A 689 19.06 -37.73 -22.55
C ASP A 689 18.77 -36.92 -21.27
N GLU A 690 18.30 -35.68 -21.40
CA GLU A 690 17.91 -34.85 -20.26
C GLU A 690 16.84 -35.52 -19.40
N GLN A 691 15.84 -36.13 -20.01
CA GLN A 691 14.69 -36.72 -19.30
C GLN A 691 15.00 -38.13 -18.79
N ASP A 692 15.52 -38.99 -19.66
CA ASP A 692 15.59 -40.42 -19.42
C ASP A 692 16.93 -40.84 -18.81
N ARG A 693 18.04 -40.25 -19.26
CA ARG A 693 19.38 -40.59 -18.76
C ARG A 693 19.76 -39.78 -17.52
N TYR A 694 19.46 -38.49 -17.51
CA TYR A 694 19.87 -37.58 -16.44
C TYR A 694 18.73 -37.18 -15.50
N HIS A 695 17.49 -37.60 -15.76
CA HIS A 695 16.33 -37.35 -14.90
C HIS A 695 16.14 -35.88 -14.53
N GLY A 696 16.35 -34.98 -15.50
CA GLY A 696 16.26 -33.53 -15.34
C GLY A 696 17.41 -32.91 -14.55
N LYS A 697 18.52 -33.64 -14.32
CA LYS A 697 19.70 -33.12 -13.64
C LYS A 697 20.73 -32.53 -14.61
N SER A 698 21.40 -31.47 -14.19
CA SER A 698 22.50 -30.84 -14.93
C SER A 698 23.86 -31.38 -14.53
N HIS A 699 24.85 -31.28 -15.41
CA HIS A 699 26.23 -31.64 -15.15
C HIS A 699 27.14 -30.43 -15.35
N ALA A 700 27.94 -30.12 -14.34
CA ALA A 700 28.96 -29.07 -14.39
C ALA A 700 30.35 -29.68 -14.35
N VAL A 701 31.20 -29.42 -15.32
CA VAL A 701 32.55 -29.99 -15.43
C VAL A 701 33.58 -28.87 -15.33
N PHE A 702 34.49 -29.00 -14.36
CA PHE A 702 35.57 -28.07 -14.09
C PHE A 702 36.92 -28.67 -14.44
N THR A 703 37.83 -27.81 -14.89
CA THR A 703 39.23 -28.16 -15.20
C THR A 703 40.16 -27.12 -14.58
N THR A 704 41.35 -27.52 -14.14
CA THR A 704 42.33 -26.68 -13.45
C THR A 704 43.25 -25.97 -14.41
N THR A 705 43.79 -26.65 -15.41
CA THR A 705 44.51 -26.05 -16.54
C THR A 705 44.55 -27.06 -17.67
N ASP A 706 44.00 -26.67 -18.80
CA ASP A 706 44.16 -27.43 -20.02
C ASP A 706 45.59 -27.28 -20.54
N SER A 707 46.38 -28.35 -20.42
CA SER A 707 47.78 -28.41 -20.85
C SER A 707 48.02 -28.02 -22.31
N ARG A 708 47.03 -28.17 -23.21
CA ARG A 708 47.17 -27.77 -24.62
C ARG A 708 46.64 -26.37 -24.91
N GLY A 709 45.66 -25.91 -24.13
CA GLY A 709 44.97 -24.65 -24.36
C GLY A 709 45.37 -23.53 -23.40
N GLY A 710 46.09 -23.77 -22.31
CA GLY A 710 46.65 -22.72 -21.45
C GLY A 710 45.62 -21.86 -20.70
N PHE A 711 44.41 -22.38 -20.46
CA PHE A 711 43.40 -21.79 -19.59
C PHE A 711 42.58 -22.90 -18.91
N SER A 712 41.59 -22.52 -18.09
CA SER A 712 40.77 -23.45 -17.29
C SER A 712 39.32 -23.46 -17.79
N PRO A 713 38.97 -24.30 -18.79
CA PRO A 713 37.61 -24.47 -19.27
C PRO A 713 36.62 -24.91 -18.18
N GLU A 714 35.42 -24.34 -18.23
CA GLU A 714 34.26 -24.74 -17.44
C GLU A 714 33.10 -25.03 -18.38
N MET A 715 32.43 -26.18 -18.20
CA MET A 715 31.39 -26.68 -19.10
C MET A 715 30.12 -27.05 -18.31
N PHE A 716 28.96 -26.52 -18.70
CA PHE A 716 27.71 -26.73 -17.97
C PHE A 716 26.61 -27.18 -18.91
N SER A 717 25.99 -28.34 -18.65
CA SER A 717 24.78 -28.74 -19.36
C SER A 717 23.57 -27.97 -18.82
N ARG A 718 22.72 -27.45 -19.72
CA ARG A 718 21.54 -26.66 -19.41
C ARG A 718 20.31 -27.30 -20.03
N GLN A 719 19.15 -27.03 -19.44
CA GLN A 719 17.86 -27.44 -19.98
C GLN A 719 17.71 -26.99 -21.44
N GLY A 720 17.20 -27.89 -22.29
CA GLY A 720 16.95 -27.60 -23.69
C GLY A 720 18.01 -28.19 -24.62
N ALA A 721 18.77 -29.18 -24.15
CA ALA A 721 19.86 -29.85 -24.84
C ALA A 721 20.98 -28.88 -25.23
N GLU A 722 21.33 -27.95 -24.32
CA GLU A 722 22.38 -26.95 -24.52
C GLU A 722 23.57 -27.21 -23.59
N ILE A 723 24.79 -26.93 -24.08
CA ILE A 723 26.01 -26.96 -23.27
C ILE A 723 26.69 -25.60 -23.36
N TYR A 724 26.92 -24.98 -22.21
CA TYR A 724 27.70 -23.76 -22.09
C TYR A 724 29.17 -24.11 -21.86
N ILE A 725 30.10 -23.43 -22.53
CA ILE A 725 31.53 -23.52 -22.26
C ILE A 725 32.17 -22.13 -22.16
N SER A 726 33.05 -21.94 -21.19
CA SER A 726 33.84 -20.71 -21.02
C SER A 726 35.18 -20.99 -20.34
N GLY A 727 35.88 -19.94 -19.89
CA GLY A 727 37.14 -20.04 -19.14
C GLY A 727 38.28 -19.24 -19.77
N LEU A 728 38.16 -18.88 -21.05
CA LEU A 728 39.13 -18.04 -21.76
C LEU A 728 38.87 -16.56 -21.43
N ASN A 729 39.80 -15.93 -20.72
CA ASN A 729 39.69 -14.54 -20.26
C ASN A 729 40.68 -13.61 -20.97
N ASP A 730 40.41 -12.30 -20.90
CA ASP A 730 41.30 -11.24 -21.37
C ASP A 730 41.32 -10.08 -20.37
N SER A 731 42.46 -9.86 -19.72
CA SER A 731 42.66 -8.76 -18.78
C SER A 731 43.02 -7.44 -19.45
N ASN A 732 43.34 -7.45 -20.76
CA ASN A 732 43.84 -6.28 -21.48
C ASN A 732 42.75 -5.56 -22.28
N LEU A 733 41.56 -6.15 -22.41
CA LEU A 733 40.45 -5.49 -23.10
C LEU A 733 39.89 -4.34 -22.25
N PRO A 734 39.79 -3.12 -22.82
CA PRO A 734 39.20 -2.00 -22.11
C PRO A 734 37.70 -2.24 -21.90
N LEU A 735 37.15 -1.72 -20.80
CA LEU A 735 35.71 -1.74 -20.59
C LEU A 735 35.04 -0.78 -21.58
N PRO A 736 34.11 -1.23 -22.46
CA PRO A 736 33.39 -0.34 -23.35
C PRO A 736 32.48 0.62 -22.58
N THR A 737 32.10 1.75 -23.18
CA THR A 737 31.21 2.73 -22.53
C THR A 737 29.84 2.13 -22.15
N ARG A 738 29.33 1.20 -22.96
CA ARG A 738 28.08 0.46 -22.73
C ARG A 738 28.27 -1.02 -23.01
N ALA A 739 27.39 -1.84 -22.44
CA ALA A 739 27.48 -3.29 -22.52
C ALA A 739 27.45 -3.82 -23.97
N GLU A 740 26.66 -3.21 -24.87
CA GLU A 740 26.55 -3.65 -26.27
C GLU A 740 27.86 -3.49 -27.06
N GLY A 741 28.73 -2.58 -26.61
CA GLY A 741 30.05 -2.39 -27.20
C GLY A 741 30.92 -3.65 -27.15
N SER A 742 30.63 -4.60 -26.26
CA SER A 742 31.31 -5.89 -26.21
C SER A 742 31.17 -6.70 -27.51
N LYS A 743 30.04 -6.61 -28.22
CA LYS A 743 29.79 -7.39 -29.45
C LYS A 743 30.79 -7.07 -30.56
N VAL A 744 31.20 -5.81 -30.69
CA VAL A 744 32.17 -5.37 -31.71
C VAL A 744 33.62 -5.60 -31.29
N MET A 745 33.86 -5.97 -30.03
CA MET A 745 35.18 -6.25 -29.47
C MET A 745 35.55 -7.74 -29.51
N ILE A 746 34.67 -8.61 -30.02
CA ILE A 746 34.89 -10.06 -30.08
C ILE A 746 36.11 -10.34 -30.97
N ASP A 747 37.17 -10.89 -30.36
CA ASP A 747 38.32 -11.43 -31.09
C ASP A 747 37.97 -12.83 -31.63
N ARG A 748 37.92 -12.95 -32.97
CA ARG A 748 37.62 -14.20 -33.66
C ARG A 748 38.61 -15.31 -33.33
N ARG A 749 39.89 -14.99 -33.13
CA ARG A 749 40.91 -15.98 -32.78
C ARG A 749 40.65 -16.62 -31.42
N LYS A 750 40.09 -15.86 -30.48
CA LYS A 750 39.74 -16.37 -29.14
C LYS A 750 38.49 -17.23 -29.17
N ILE A 751 37.50 -16.85 -29.98
CA ILE A 751 36.32 -17.68 -30.24
C ILE A 751 36.71 -19.00 -30.91
N ASP A 752 37.55 -18.96 -31.94
CA ASP A 752 38.00 -20.16 -32.65
C ASP A 752 38.78 -21.09 -31.71
N ARG A 753 39.68 -20.54 -30.87
CA ARG A 753 40.35 -21.31 -29.80
C ARG A 753 39.37 -21.94 -28.80
N LEU A 754 38.27 -21.26 -28.48
CA LEU A 754 37.24 -21.81 -27.59
C LEU A 754 36.41 -22.91 -28.29
N LYS A 755 36.17 -22.80 -29.61
CA LYS A 755 35.54 -23.85 -30.42
C LYS A 755 36.44 -25.10 -30.50
N GLU A 756 37.73 -24.92 -30.77
CA GLU A 756 38.73 -26.01 -30.75
C GLU A 756 38.75 -26.72 -29.40
N THR A 757 38.69 -25.94 -28.31
CA THR A 757 38.58 -26.46 -26.94
C THR A 757 37.30 -27.28 -26.76
N ALA A 758 36.16 -26.79 -27.24
CA ALA A 758 34.87 -27.50 -27.16
C ALA A 758 34.89 -28.82 -27.94
N VAL A 759 35.41 -28.83 -29.17
CA VAL A 759 35.57 -30.04 -29.99
C VAL A 759 36.46 -31.05 -29.28
N ARG A 760 37.54 -30.59 -28.66
CA ARG A 760 38.42 -31.48 -27.91
C ARG A 760 37.71 -32.17 -26.77
N PHE A 761 36.87 -31.50 -25.98
CA PHE A 761 36.21 -32.16 -24.83
C PHE A 761 34.93 -32.90 -25.22
N MET A 762 34.18 -32.42 -26.22
CA MET A 762 32.79 -32.85 -26.47
C MET A 762 32.53 -33.31 -27.90
N GLY A 763 33.47 -33.16 -28.83
CA GLY A 763 33.34 -33.59 -30.22
C GLY A 763 33.32 -35.12 -30.38
N LYS A 764 32.95 -35.61 -31.55
CA LYS A 764 32.91 -37.05 -31.85
C LYS A 764 34.28 -37.71 -31.64
N SER A 765 34.31 -38.74 -30.79
CA SER A 765 35.53 -39.51 -30.52
C SER A 765 36.08 -40.15 -31.79
N ALA A 766 37.35 -39.89 -32.11
CA ALA A 766 38.09 -40.49 -33.21
C ALA A 766 39.54 -40.78 -32.77
N HIS A 767 40.19 -41.79 -33.37
CA HIS A 767 41.42 -42.47 -32.90
C HIS A 767 42.56 -41.62 -32.30
N ARG A 768 42.67 -40.31 -32.59
CA ARG A 768 43.72 -39.42 -32.05
C ARG A 768 43.26 -38.01 -31.67
N VAL A 769 42.29 -37.44 -32.39
CA VAL A 769 41.74 -36.10 -32.17
C VAL A 769 40.25 -36.18 -32.46
N ASN A 770 39.43 -35.61 -31.57
CA ASN A 770 37.99 -35.53 -31.77
C ASN A 770 37.65 -34.72 -33.02
N GLN A 771 36.62 -35.16 -33.73
CA GLN A 771 36.09 -34.46 -34.91
C GLN A 771 35.00 -33.48 -34.50
N ASP A 772 34.94 -32.34 -35.19
CA ASP A 772 33.89 -31.35 -34.95
C ASP A 772 32.57 -31.82 -35.55
N ASP A 773 31.57 -31.97 -34.68
CA ASP A 773 30.17 -32.21 -34.99
C ASP A 773 29.27 -31.40 -34.04
N LEU A 774 29.80 -30.30 -33.46
CA LEU A 774 29.11 -29.44 -32.52
C LEU A 774 28.42 -28.28 -33.26
N GLU A 775 27.20 -27.94 -32.84
CA GLU A 775 26.50 -26.78 -33.36
C GLU A 775 26.70 -25.59 -32.41
N VAL A 776 27.22 -24.47 -32.92
CA VAL A 776 27.37 -23.24 -32.14
C VAL A 776 26.08 -22.43 -32.20
N LEU A 777 25.35 -22.36 -31.09
CA LEU A 777 24.12 -21.57 -30.97
C LEU A 777 24.40 -20.09 -30.66
N ARG A 778 25.41 -19.83 -29.83
CA ARG A 778 25.74 -18.46 -29.40
C ARG A 778 27.22 -18.31 -29.08
N GLU A 779 27.79 -17.20 -29.54
CA GLU A 779 29.12 -16.72 -29.17
C GLU A 779 28.97 -15.53 -28.22
N GLY A 780 29.79 -15.47 -27.18
CA GLY A 780 29.70 -14.45 -26.14
C GLY A 780 31.04 -13.82 -25.80
N LEU A 781 31.01 -12.52 -25.53
CA LEU A 781 32.04 -11.77 -24.83
C LEU A 781 31.34 -10.85 -23.83
N CYS A 782 31.72 -10.92 -22.56
CA CYS A 782 31.19 -10.02 -21.54
C CYS A 782 32.26 -9.67 -20.50
N PHE A 783 31.97 -8.66 -19.68
CA PHE A 783 32.87 -8.16 -18.65
C PHE A 783 32.26 -8.41 -17.28
N ARG A 784 32.96 -9.17 -16.42
CA ARG A 784 32.55 -9.39 -15.03
C ARG A 784 33.22 -8.37 -14.10
N PRO A 785 32.52 -7.89 -13.06
CA PRO A 785 33.10 -7.01 -12.06
C PRO A 785 33.96 -7.82 -11.07
N ILE A 786 35.24 -7.48 -10.94
CA ILE A 786 36.16 -8.10 -10.00
C ILE A 786 36.57 -7.07 -8.95
N SER A 787 36.21 -7.32 -7.69
CA SER A 787 36.70 -6.53 -6.56
C SER A 787 38.16 -6.88 -6.27
N VAL A 788 38.86 -5.96 -5.60
CA VAL A 788 40.24 -6.18 -5.14
C VAL A 788 40.39 -7.32 -4.13
N THR A 789 39.33 -7.60 -3.36
CA THR A 789 39.32 -8.68 -2.35
C THR A 789 38.90 -10.03 -2.93
N GLY A 790 38.36 -10.07 -4.15
CA GLY A 790 37.71 -11.25 -4.73
C GLY A 790 36.30 -11.53 -4.17
N ARG A 791 35.83 -10.74 -3.20
CA ARG A 791 34.51 -10.82 -2.57
C ARG A 791 33.54 -9.80 -3.17
N PRO A 792 32.22 -10.08 -3.23
CA PRO A 792 31.26 -9.04 -3.54
C PRO A 792 31.35 -7.90 -2.50
N ILE A 793 31.13 -6.67 -2.97
CA ILE A 793 30.99 -5.48 -2.13
C ILE A 793 29.50 -5.22 -1.98
N ILE A 794 28.96 -5.37 -0.78
CA ILE A 794 27.55 -5.16 -0.44
C ILE A 794 27.51 -4.30 0.83
N SER A 795 27.08 -3.05 0.70
CA SER A 795 27.00 -2.15 1.85
C SER A 795 26.02 -1.00 1.64
N ARG A 796 25.56 -0.45 2.77
CA ARG A 796 25.17 0.96 2.83
C ARG A 796 26.45 1.79 2.92
N VAL A 797 26.60 2.78 2.04
CA VAL A 797 27.76 3.69 2.04
C VAL A 797 27.61 4.67 3.19
N ASN A 798 28.68 4.96 3.93
CA ASN A 798 28.65 6.02 4.93
C ASN A 798 28.52 7.36 4.21
N ASP A 799 27.65 8.23 4.71
CA ASP A 799 27.36 9.50 4.02
C ASP A 799 28.58 10.45 3.99
N GLU A 800 29.50 10.30 4.95
CA GLU A 800 30.78 11.02 5.00
C GLU A 800 31.70 10.67 3.83
N ASP A 801 31.61 9.42 3.35
CA ASP A 801 32.40 8.91 2.22
C ASP A 801 31.84 9.37 0.86
N LEU A 802 30.66 10.01 0.82
CA LEU A 802 30.03 10.56 -0.39
C LEU A 802 30.49 11.99 -0.74
N GLY A 803 31.58 12.47 -0.12
CA GLY A 803 32.16 13.78 -0.42
C GLY A 803 31.38 14.97 0.18
N GLY A 804 30.68 14.75 1.30
CA GLY A 804 30.05 15.80 2.13
C GLY A 804 28.78 16.46 1.57
N ARG A 805 28.26 16.00 0.42
CA ARG A 805 27.05 16.55 -0.23
C ARG A 805 25.74 15.92 0.23
N ILE A 806 25.83 14.81 0.96
CA ILE A 806 24.70 14.02 1.42
C ILE A 806 24.82 13.82 2.92
N LYS A 807 23.70 13.91 3.64
CA LYS A 807 23.60 13.54 5.05
C LYS A 807 22.40 12.59 5.26
N PRO A 808 22.45 11.73 6.28
CA PRO A 808 21.32 10.88 6.62
C PRO A 808 20.27 11.70 7.35
N ASP A 809 19.00 11.35 7.14
CA ASP A 809 17.93 11.82 8.00
C ASP A 809 17.98 11.06 9.33
N ARG A 810 18.73 11.59 10.29
CA ARG A 810 18.90 11.00 11.64
C ARG A 810 17.58 10.86 12.42
N SER A 811 16.52 11.49 11.93
CA SER A 811 15.20 11.46 12.54
C SER A 811 14.23 10.48 11.87
N ALA A 812 14.60 9.91 10.72
CA ALA A 812 13.80 8.93 9.99
C ALA A 812 14.23 7.48 10.31
N VAL A 813 13.41 6.50 9.90
CA VAL A 813 13.66 5.06 10.11
C VAL A 813 13.39 4.28 8.83
N GLY A 814 14.07 3.14 8.66
CA GLY A 814 13.89 2.29 7.48
C GLY A 814 14.19 3.01 6.17
N ARG A 815 13.31 2.83 5.16
CA ARG A 815 13.41 3.47 3.84
C ARG A 815 13.50 5.00 3.90
N ASP A 816 12.97 5.61 4.96
CA ASP A 816 12.85 7.07 5.05
C ASP A 816 14.17 7.75 5.48
N ILE A 817 15.12 6.98 6.05
CA ILE A 817 16.49 7.46 6.34
C ILE A 817 17.12 8.02 5.05
N GLY A 818 16.78 7.42 3.91
CA GLY A 818 17.44 7.68 2.63
C GLY A 818 18.88 7.20 2.65
N GLY A 819 19.59 7.26 1.52
CA GLY A 819 21.01 6.95 1.46
C GLY A 819 21.45 6.26 0.18
N VAL A 820 22.73 5.94 0.13
CA VAL A 820 23.37 5.27 -0.99
C VAL A 820 23.78 3.85 -0.58
N PHE A 821 23.49 2.88 -1.42
CA PHE A 821 23.81 1.47 -1.23
C PHE A 821 24.58 0.98 -2.45
N VAL A 822 25.53 0.07 -2.26
CA VAL A 822 26.34 -0.51 -3.33
C VAL A 822 26.26 -2.03 -3.27
N ALA A 823 26.10 -2.64 -4.44
CA ALA A 823 26.15 -4.10 -4.61
C ALA A 823 26.86 -4.44 -5.93
N THR A 824 28.14 -4.82 -5.85
CA THR A 824 28.98 -5.07 -7.03
C THR A 824 30.13 -6.05 -6.74
N GLY A 825 30.99 -6.33 -7.71
CA GLY A 825 32.21 -7.12 -7.50
C GLY A 825 31.99 -8.64 -7.36
N HIS A 826 30.82 -9.16 -7.71
CA HIS A 826 30.47 -10.59 -7.57
C HIS A 826 31.29 -11.56 -8.43
N GLY A 827 32.16 -11.07 -9.32
CA GLY A 827 33.02 -11.88 -10.16
C GLY A 827 32.24 -12.94 -10.96
N PRO A 828 32.70 -14.20 -10.99
CA PRO A 828 32.00 -15.28 -11.69
C PRO A 828 30.70 -15.73 -10.99
N TRP A 829 30.50 -15.35 -9.73
CA TRP A 829 29.41 -15.86 -8.89
C TRP A 829 28.15 -14.98 -8.91
N GLY A 830 28.09 -13.97 -9.78
CA GLY A 830 26.99 -13.01 -9.83
C GLY A 830 25.59 -13.64 -9.99
N ILE A 831 25.46 -14.73 -10.74
CA ILE A 831 24.18 -15.45 -10.84
C ILE A 831 23.88 -16.20 -9.54
N SER A 832 24.87 -16.94 -9.02
CA SER A 832 24.74 -17.71 -7.77
C SER A 832 24.33 -16.84 -6.59
N HIS A 833 24.93 -15.66 -6.43
CA HIS A 833 24.66 -14.73 -5.32
C HIS A 833 23.50 -13.76 -5.55
N SER A 834 22.86 -13.78 -6.72
CA SER A 834 21.96 -12.69 -7.13
C SER A 834 20.73 -12.51 -6.26
N LEU A 835 20.01 -13.59 -5.93
CA LEU A 835 18.79 -13.51 -5.14
C LEU A 835 19.09 -13.18 -3.67
N GLY A 836 20.14 -13.77 -3.10
CA GLY A 836 20.61 -13.43 -1.74
C GLY A 836 21.04 -11.97 -1.63
N THR A 837 21.81 -11.47 -2.61
CA THR A 837 22.19 -10.05 -2.67
C THR A 837 20.95 -9.16 -2.79
N GLY A 838 19.98 -9.57 -3.61
CA GLY A 838 18.71 -8.88 -3.77
C GLY A 838 17.95 -8.71 -2.46
N GLN A 839 17.82 -9.79 -1.69
CA GLN A 839 17.17 -9.78 -0.37
C GLN A 839 17.94 -8.93 0.63
N VAL A 840 19.25 -9.13 0.77
CA VAL A 840 20.10 -8.39 1.72
C VAL A 840 20.08 -6.88 1.47
N VAL A 841 20.19 -6.45 0.21
CA VAL A 841 20.12 -5.02 -0.11
C VAL A 841 18.72 -4.47 0.14
N ALA A 842 17.67 -5.24 -0.12
CA ALA A 842 16.31 -4.85 0.22
C ALA A 842 16.15 -4.66 1.74
N ASP A 843 16.74 -5.55 2.56
CA ASP A 843 16.74 -5.44 4.02
C ASP A 843 17.46 -4.17 4.49
N LEU A 844 18.63 -3.87 3.91
CA LEU A 844 19.38 -2.64 4.19
C LEU A 844 18.59 -1.37 3.83
N VAL A 845 17.93 -1.36 2.68
CA VAL A 845 17.07 -0.25 2.24
C VAL A 845 15.84 -0.13 3.16
N ASP A 846 15.27 -1.26 3.59
CA ASP A 846 14.16 -1.31 4.55
C ASP A 846 14.59 -0.94 5.97
N GLY A 847 15.89 -0.80 6.23
CA GLY A 847 16.51 -0.51 7.53
C GLY A 847 16.22 -1.58 8.58
N VAL A 848 16.15 -2.84 8.15
CA VAL A 848 16.07 -4.01 9.02
C VAL A 848 17.41 -4.75 9.00
N GLU A 849 17.58 -5.67 9.95
CA GLU A 849 18.75 -6.53 10.00
C GLU A 849 18.84 -7.39 8.73
N PRO A 850 19.99 -7.42 8.03
CA PRO A 850 20.16 -8.25 6.83
C PRO A 850 19.93 -9.73 7.11
N THR A 851 19.28 -10.42 6.16
CA THR A 851 18.98 -11.86 6.26
C THR A 851 20.23 -12.77 6.26
N ALA A 852 21.38 -12.24 5.83
CA ALA A 852 22.68 -12.92 5.89
C ALA A 852 23.75 -11.97 6.41
N ASP A 853 24.75 -12.48 7.13
CA ASP A 853 25.88 -11.69 7.58
C ASP A 853 26.69 -11.18 6.36
N ILE A 854 26.91 -9.87 6.36
CA ILE A 854 27.66 -9.15 5.32
C ILE A 854 28.80 -8.30 5.88
N ILE A 855 29.18 -8.47 7.15
CA ILE A 855 30.26 -7.70 7.78
C ILE A 855 31.57 -7.85 6.99
N GLY A 856 31.85 -9.04 6.47
CA GLY A 856 33.03 -9.31 5.63
C GLY A 856 32.94 -8.82 4.18
N LEU A 857 31.82 -8.22 3.78
CA LEU A 857 31.48 -7.80 2.42
C LEU A 857 31.31 -6.28 2.29
N SER A 858 31.51 -5.52 3.37
CA SER A 858 31.38 -4.06 3.32
C SER A 858 32.48 -3.40 2.49
N MET A 859 32.21 -2.18 2.04
CA MET A 859 33.13 -1.37 1.24
C MET A 859 34.35 -0.89 2.05
#